data_AF-A0A2M8Y4E2-F1
#
_entry.id   AF-A0A2M8Y4E2-F1
#
_cell.length_a   1.000
_cell.length_b   1.000
_cell.length_c   1.000
_cell.angle_alpha   90.00
_cell.angle_beta   90.00
_cell.angle_gamma   90.00
#
_symmetry.space_group_name_H-M   'P 1'
#
loop_
_entity.id
_entity.type
_entity.pdbx_description
1 polymer ?
#
loop_
_entity_poly.entity_id
_entity_poly.type
_entity_poly.pdbx_seq_one_letter_code
_entity_poly.pdbx_strand_id
1 'polypeptide(L)'
;MENCKSILSIHNGMGTTQNDRVKPALQPDFFLLDERNEQDFILFVQKLSEYVNFFNEYNISESNWSVFFQKESTSILILIAHWNIELLPNSFEVKKNEIYLIVDPTTQKTRLIEYFNLIYTEFDKLEKKTKLLDDEIIEKENLVAAAYSIKNQFELIKNQINSSADISALLKNYVFIKTTQQLFGLLLSWKNFTKSAIDFQLNSYPKHSPQYTLFLSFLKLLDIAKSKLNEYTKNHLDFYYKDILRTENQNAKPDYVHLTVEPFDAKPFLIPKGTAFIAEKNSIGQKKFYESTADQAVNGIKLHSFLSMYRQQDSYFKADLLAFNTKNKGFNAFTTEKQSYKEGIMIASPIFYLQSGERIISLRFNDKDYKASDFDFYITGEKKTFEITSKDNNEKESKTGKNYIRLKIPATEKKIIPFDKKLHAEFLIQTEFPVLKIVPKNINIITAIETISIQVDVNQFKSFVLDSDFGKIDTEKAFFPFGEIPKTGNGMIISSNEFFMKKNAIASIILKSDTQHYNLKPFTLTNGVYEEYKKEASFLMPILIPNLSPYYYNVSLLNEFQIYQALPIRSSNEFTAESSSNTIVIPNLYPLSEYNYKEIASNQIVANGKFRIELFDNAFNADAFMFKYIVAATKPATPLPYKPRVKEFTFNYSVTENIKLNTRSGEDNPIDIYSILPFGYAKIMNKEVFHFIQKNPLEGTLFLGFEKANPNDGLRFLIQLEEGTANPLLEPAKVSYEYLDKNTWKKSDSNAIGDETFSLTQSGLISITIPEFDSTSNTELESNLFWLKISVSNIEAVCKFVGVHAQALKAVLTDYEKSGAVFLENTPKETISKIYTPINKVKKIIQPYSSFSGRIKEPDSALYTRTSERLRHKNRAITTWDYEKIVLQEFPEVYRVKALNHYRFDTMISNVSAGYVTLIPVAKSSVSDNINWKPLLSLNKMLLIKEHLAKIASPHVRINVKAPKQEKVEVIFKVKFHLQEGMNSGLYITELKQTINTYLSPWAYETSEINFANEIEFSSLIQLIDNQSYVDYLIDFKVSQYILDANNEVVGSAIQNLNKISPQTDYTLFIPNDSHQILAI
;
A
#
# COMPACT_ATOMS: atom_id res chain seq x y z
N MET A 1 43.59 -15.02 -8.01
CA MET A 1 43.26 -13.99 -9.03
C MET A 1 42.47 -12.86 -8.37
N GLU A 2 43.12 -12.05 -7.53
CA GLU A 2 42.46 -10.97 -6.74
C GLU A 2 42.33 -9.63 -7.49
N ASN A 3 42.78 -9.53 -8.75
CA ASN A 3 42.82 -8.29 -9.52
C ASN A 3 41.64 -8.10 -10.50
N CYS A 4 40.43 -8.58 -10.17
CA CYS A 4 39.21 -8.30 -10.96
C CYS A 4 38.22 -7.38 -10.25
N LYS A 5 38.69 -6.47 -9.38
CA LYS A 5 37.89 -5.37 -8.80
C LYS A 5 38.01 -4.07 -9.60
N SER A 6 38.17 -4.13 -10.91
CA SER A 6 38.06 -2.92 -11.74
C SER A 6 36.60 -2.65 -12.03
N ILE A 7 35.98 -1.76 -11.24
CA ILE A 7 34.79 -1.02 -11.69
C ILE A 7 35.14 -0.47 -13.07
N LEU A 8 34.39 -0.85 -14.10
CA LEU A 8 34.63 -0.37 -15.46
C LEU A 8 34.49 1.16 -15.44
N SER A 9 35.50 1.89 -15.90
CA SER A 9 35.53 3.37 -15.89
C SER A 9 34.30 4.02 -16.53
N ILE A 10 33.57 3.32 -17.39
CA ILE A 10 32.33 3.76 -18.03
C ILE A 10 31.12 3.80 -17.08
N HIS A 11 31.18 3.13 -15.92
CA HIS A 11 30.16 3.21 -14.86
C HIS A 11 30.35 4.40 -13.92
N ASN A 12 31.49 5.08 -14.00
CA ASN A 12 31.76 6.30 -13.23
C ASN A 12 30.97 7.51 -13.75
N GLY A 13 30.28 7.39 -14.89
CA GLY A 13 29.40 8.43 -15.40
C GLY A 13 28.24 8.72 -14.45
N MET A 14 27.88 10.00 -14.33
CA MET A 14 26.78 10.47 -13.48
C MET A 14 25.39 10.07 -14.02
N GLY A 15 25.31 9.69 -15.28
CA GLY A 15 24.05 9.76 -16.00
C GLY A 15 23.69 11.21 -16.32
N THR A 16 22.47 11.42 -16.77
CA THR A 16 22.03 12.70 -17.34
C THR A 16 20.81 13.23 -16.61
N THR A 17 20.77 14.53 -16.30
CA THR A 17 19.58 15.22 -15.77
C THR A 17 18.73 15.85 -16.87
N GLN A 18 17.51 16.26 -16.52
CA GLN A 18 16.64 17.01 -17.44
C GLN A 18 17.29 18.32 -17.91
N ASN A 19 18.03 19.01 -17.03
CA ASN A 19 18.70 20.27 -17.35
C ASN A 19 19.91 20.05 -18.28
N ASP A 20 20.65 18.94 -18.11
CA ASP A 20 21.80 18.59 -18.97
C ASP A 20 21.42 18.29 -20.43
N ARG A 21 20.12 18.24 -20.75
CA ARG A 21 19.61 18.16 -22.12
C ARG A 21 19.75 19.49 -22.85
N VAL A 22 19.57 20.59 -22.12
CA VAL A 22 19.62 21.93 -22.69
C VAL A 22 21.08 22.30 -22.92
N LYS A 23 21.53 22.26 -24.17
CA LYS A 23 22.86 22.74 -24.53
C LYS A 23 22.84 24.28 -24.62
N PRO A 24 23.76 24.99 -23.95
CA PRO A 24 23.87 26.44 -24.08
C PRO A 24 23.97 26.88 -25.55
N ALA A 25 24.75 26.17 -26.37
CA ALA A 25 24.91 26.46 -27.80
C ALA A 25 23.63 26.37 -28.66
N LEU A 26 22.52 25.85 -28.14
CA LEU A 26 21.22 25.84 -28.83
C LEU A 26 20.31 26.99 -28.40
N GLN A 27 20.72 27.79 -27.42
CA GLN A 27 20.00 28.98 -27.00
C GLN A 27 20.26 30.11 -28.02
N PRO A 28 19.22 30.79 -28.55
CA PRO A 28 19.41 31.84 -29.54
C PRO A 28 20.26 33.01 -29.05
N ASP A 29 20.26 33.27 -27.76
CA ASP A 29 21.01 34.32 -27.06
C ASP A 29 22.38 33.86 -26.55
N PHE A 30 22.81 32.62 -26.84
CA PHE A 30 24.12 32.12 -26.42
C PHE A 30 25.29 32.96 -26.95
N PHE A 31 25.16 33.46 -28.17
CA PHE A 31 26.02 34.51 -28.71
C PHE A 31 25.16 35.45 -29.53
N LEU A 32 25.44 36.74 -29.46
CA LEU A 32 24.81 37.72 -30.35
C LEU A 32 25.80 38.12 -31.43
N LEU A 33 25.32 38.46 -32.63
CA LEU A 33 26.21 38.95 -33.70
C LEU A 33 26.87 40.28 -33.32
N ASP A 34 26.16 41.10 -32.56
CA ASP A 34 26.68 42.33 -31.97
C ASP A 34 26.25 42.43 -30.49
N GLU A 35 27.20 42.20 -29.60
CA GLU A 35 27.02 42.23 -28.14
C GLU A 35 27.22 43.61 -27.53
N ARG A 36 27.62 44.61 -28.34
CA ARG A 36 27.88 45.96 -27.83
C ARG A 36 26.60 46.61 -27.33
N ASN A 37 26.67 47.13 -26.11
CA ASN A 37 25.63 47.98 -25.54
C ASN A 37 25.88 49.45 -25.92
N GLU A 38 24.96 50.35 -25.54
CA GLU A 38 25.09 51.78 -25.83
C GLU A 38 26.39 52.39 -25.27
N GLN A 39 26.84 51.94 -24.11
CA GLN A 39 28.05 52.42 -23.46
C GLN A 39 29.30 52.02 -24.24
N ASP A 40 29.34 50.79 -24.74
CA ASP A 40 30.43 50.29 -25.60
C ASP A 40 30.55 51.12 -26.88
N PHE A 41 29.40 51.49 -27.49
CA PHE A 41 29.39 52.36 -28.66
C PHE A 41 29.86 53.79 -28.34
N ILE A 42 29.40 54.37 -27.22
CA ILE A 42 29.85 55.70 -26.79
C ILE A 42 31.38 55.68 -26.57
N LEU A 43 31.89 54.68 -25.85
CA LEU A 43 33.32 54.52 -25.61
C LEU A 43 34.11 54.30 -26.90
N PHE A 44 33.59 53.48 -27.81
CA PHE A 44 34.20 53.21 -29.11
C PHE A 44 34.30 54.48 -29.95
N VAL A 45 33.21 55.22 -30.11
CA VAL A 45 33.18 56.47 -30.89
C VAL A 45 34.05 57.54 -30.23
N GLN A 46 34.05 57.61 -28.90
CA GLN A 46 34.91 58.51 -28.16
C GLN A 46 36.40 58.23 -28.41
N LYS A 47 36.83 56.96 -28.38
CA LYS A 47 38.21 56.59 -28.73
C LYS A 47 38.51 56.86 -30.21
N LEU A 48 37.57 56.56 -31.10
CA LEU A 48 37.71 56.83 -32.54
C LEU A 48 37.89 58.33 -32.82
N SER A 49 37.19 59.18 -32.07
CA SER A 49 37.21 60.63 -32.26
C SER A 49 38.59 61.27 -32.07
N GLU A 50 39.50 60.63 -31.33
CA GLU A 50 40.89 61.08 -31.18
C GLU A 50 41.70 60.94 -32.49
N TYR A 51 41.29 60.03 -33.38
CA TYR A 51 41.94 59.76 -34.66
C TYR A 51 41.26 60.46 -35.85
N VAL A 52 40.05 60.99 -35.66
CA VAL A 52 39.35 61.75 -36.70
C VAL A 52 39.77 63.21 -36.58
N ASN A 53 40.59 63.68 -37.50
CA ASN A 53 41.00 65.08 -37.58
C ASN A 53 39.98 65.88 -38.41
N PHE A 54 39.74 67.13 -38.02
CA PHE A 54 39.04 68.09 -38.87
C PHE A 54 40.02 69.13 -39.41
N PHE A 55 39.76 69.56 -40.64
CA PHE A 55 40.62 70.43 -41.41
C PHE A 55 39.91 71.75 -41.66
N ASN A 56 40.67 72.84 -41.64
CA ASN A 56 40.14 74.15 -41.99
C ASN A 56 40.02 74.35 -43.51
N GLU A 57 39.60 75.55 -43.91
CA GLU A 57 39.42 75.95 -45.31
C GLU A 57 40.70 75.84 -46.16
N TYR A 58 41.87 75.77 -45.50
CA TYR A 58 43.18 75.59 -46.14
C TYR A 58 43.64 74.13 -46.17
N ASN A 59 42.76 73.19 -45.81
CA ASN A 59 43.07 71.76 -45.68
C ASN A 59 44.20 71.48 -44.66
N ILE A 60 44.32 72.31 -43.63
CA ILE A 60 45.27 72.14 -42.52
C ILE A 60 44.52 71.54 -41.34
N SER A 61 45.05 70.46 -40.76
CA SER A 61 44.48 69.80 -39.58
C SER A 61 44.50 70.76 -38.38
N GLU A 62 43.34 71.20 -37.90
CA GLU A 62 43.24 72.08 -36.74
C GLU A 62 43.25 71.30 -35.43
N SER A 63 42.45 70.23 -35.35
CA SER A 63 42.36 69.36 -34.17
C SER A 63 41.65 68.04 -34.54
N ASN A 64 41.26 67.28 -33.51
CA ASN A 64 40.45 66.08 -33.63
C ASN A 64 39.07 66.22 -32.97
N TRP A 65 38.20 65.25 -33.20
CA TRP A 65 36.82 65.27 -32.71
C TRP A 65 36.67 64.93 -31.22
N SER A 66 37.75 64.72 -30.46
CA SER A 66 37.69 64.34 -29.04
C SER A 66 36.96 65.36 -28.17
N VAL A 67 36.99 66.65 -28.54
CA VAL A 67 36.30 67.74 -27.84
C VAL A 67 34.78 67.52 -27.76
N PHE A 68 34.19 66.81 -28.74
CA PHE A 68 32.77 66.47 -28.76
C PHE A 68 32.32 65.72 -27.50
N PHE A 69 33.18 64.84 -26.96
CA PHE A 69 32.87 63.99 -25.80
C PHE A 69 33.47 64.50 -24.48
N GLN A 70 34.41 65.44 -24.53
CA GLN A 70 35.18 65.87 -23.36
C GLN A 70 34.36 66.64 -22.32
N LYS A 71 33.25 67.27 -22.74
CA LYS A 71 32.39 68.10 -21.87
C LYS A 71 31.07 67.44 -21.49
N GLU A 72 30.79 66.25 -22.01
CA GLU A 72 29.52 65.56 -21.75
C GLU A 72 29.65 64.67 -20.51
N SER A 73 28.83 64.95 -19.49
CA SER A 73 28.87 64.23 -18.21
C SER A 73 28.72 62.71 -18.37
N THR A 74 27.81 62.27 -19.24
CA THR A 74 27.60 60.85 -19.54
C THR A 74 28.83 60.18 -20.16
N SER A 75 29.53 60.87 -21.05
CA SER A 75 30.76 60.34 -21.67
C SER A 75 31.88 60.21 -20.65
N ILE A 76 31.98 61.14 -19.70
CA ILE A 76 32.97 61.10 -18.62
C ILE A 76 32.67 59.92 -17.67
N LEU A 77 31.40 59.73 -17.29
CA LEU A 77 30.99 58.61 -16.44
C LEU A 77 31.24 57.25 -17.12
N ILE A 78 30.94 57.12 -18.42
CA ILE A 78 31.18 55.90 -19.19
C ILE A 78 32.69 55.59 -19.27
N LEU A 79 33.56 56.59 -19.48
CA LEU A 79 35.01 56.39 -19.46
C LEU A 79 35.51 55.78 -18.15
N ILE A 80 35.02 56.28 -17.02
CA ILE A 80 35.43 55.80 -15.69
C ILE A 80 34.87 54.39 -15.45
N ALA A 81 33.62 54.14 -15.81
CA ALA A 81 32.98 52.84 -15.67
C ALA A 81 33.68 51.74 -16.49
N HIS A 82 34.27 52.09 -17.63
CA HIS A 82 34.99 51.14 -18.50
C HIS A 82 36.49 51.02 -18.19
N TRP A 83 36.96 51.61 -17.09
CA TRP A 83 38.32 51.34 -16.64
C TRP A 83 38.40 49.91 -16.10
N ASN A 84 39.35 49.11 -16.60
CA ASN A 84 39.51 47.68 -16.30
C ASN A 84 40.17 47.45 -14.93
N ILE A 85 39.54 47.93 -13.87
CA ILE A 85 40.05 47.87 -12.49
C ILE A 85 40.06 46.42 -11.97
N GLU A 86 39.14 45.58 -12.45
CA GLU A 86 39.02 44.16 -12.08
C GLU A 86 40.23 43.32 -12.50
N LEU A 87 41.00 43.78 -13.50
CA LEU A 87 42.22 43.12 -13.94
C LEU A 87 43.43 43.48 -13.07
N LEU A 88 43.36 44.56 -12.27
CA LEU A 88 44.47 45.06 -11.46
C LEU A 88 45.02 44.06 -10.43
N PRO A 89 44.19 43.26 -9.73
CA PRO A 89 44.71 42.21 -8.83
C PRO A 89 45.56 41.19 -9.58
N ASN A 90 45.07 40.71 -10.74
CA ASN A 90 45.80 39.74 -11.56
C ASN A 90 47.07 40.34 -12.17
N SER A 91 47.00 41.58 -12.68
CA SER A 91 48.19 42.26 -13.21
C SER A 91 49.23 42.53 -12.13
N PHE A 92 48.80 42.81 -10.90
CA PHE A 92 49.70 42.97 -9.77
C PHE A 92 50.37 41.64 -9.38
N GLU A 93 49.64 40.53 -9.38
CA GLU A 93 50.22 39.19 -9.16
C GLU A 93 51.27 38.83 -10.23
N VAL A 94 50.98 39.11 -11.51
CA VAL A 94 51.95 38.95 -12.60
C VAL A 94 53.17 39.84 -12.37
N LYS A 95 52.96 41.12 -12.04
CA LYS A 95 54.06 42.06 -11.79
C LYS A 95 54.91 41.66 -10.58
N LYS A 96 54.29 41.13 -9.52
CA LYS A 96 54.97 40.59 -8.34
C LYS A 96 55.90 39.44 -8.73
N ASN A 97 55.43 38.52 -9.57
CA ASN A 97 56.24 37.42 -10.08
C ASN A 97 57.40 37.90 -10.96
N GLU A 98 57.18 38.90 -11.83
CA GLU A 98 58.25 39.53 -12.60
C GLU A 98 59.32 40.15 -11.70
N ILE A 99 58.91 40.84 -10.62
CA ILE A 99 59.82 41.50 -9.68
C ILE A 99 60.66 40.46 -8.91
N TYR A 100 60.09 39.30 -8.56
CA TYR A 100 60.83 38.22 -7.91
C TYR A 100 61.95 37.62 -8.77
N LEU A 101 61.88 37.77 -10.11
CA LEU A 101 62.93 37.29 -11.02
C LEU A 101 64.11 38.27 -11.16
N ILE A 102 64.00 39.50 -10.66
CA ILE A 102 65.03 40.52 -10.74
C ILE A 102 66.01 40.36 -9.58
N VAL A 103 67.32 40.29 -9.88
CA VAL A 103 68.37 40.08 -8.86
C VAL A 103 68.76 41.36 -8.13
N ASP A 104 68.66 42.53 -8.77
CA ASP A 104 69.03 43.83 -8.19
C ASP A 104 67.87 44.49 -7.41
N PRO A 105 67.99 44.72 -6.08
CA PRO A 105 66.95 45.36 -5.26
C PRO A 105 66.58 46.78 -5.71
N THR A 106 67.53 47.53 -6.28
CA THR A 106 67.29 48.90 -6.76
C THR A 106 66.34 48.90 -7.97
N THR A 107 66.57 47.95 -8.87
CA THR A 107 65.70 47.69 -10.02
C THR A 107 64.33 47.14 -9.60
N GLN A 108 64.25 46.26 -8.60
CA GLN A 108 62.97 45.79 -8.03
C GLN A 108 62.09 46.96 -7.54
N LYS A 109 62.70 47.88 -6.78
CA LYS A 109 62.02 49.07 -6.25
C LYS A 109 61.51 49.99 -7.36
N THR A 110 62.35 50.25 -8.36
CA THR A 110 62.01 51.12 -9.50
C THR A 110 60.83 50.56 -10.29
N ARG A 111 60.83 49.25 -10.60
CA ARG A 111 59.73 48.60 -11.34
C ARG A 111 58.40 48.59 -10.57
N LEU A 112 58.45 48.43 -9.25
CA LEU A 112 57.25 48.47 -8.41
C LEU A 112 56.65 49.88 -8.34
N ILE A 113 57.50 50.91 -8.22
CA ILE A 113 57.07 52.32 -8.25
C ILE A 113 56.50 52.69 -9.62
N GLU A 114 57.15 52.28 -10.71
CA GLU A 114 56.65 52.48 -12.08
C GLU A 114 55.24 51.91 -12.26
N TYR A 115 54.98 50.70 -11.75
CA TYR A 115 53.66 50.07 -11.82
C TYR A 115 52.56 50.92 -11.15
N PHE A 116 52.77 51.34 -9.89
CA PHE A 116 51.78 52.16 -9.19
C PHE A 116 51.67 53.58 -9.76
N ASN A 117 52.75 54.16 -10.30
CA ASN A 117 52.72 55.45 -10.97
C ASN A 117 51.88 55.41 -12.25
N LEU A 118 51.93 54.31 -13.01
CA LEU A 118 51.08 54.15 -14.20
C LEU A 118 49.60 54.16 -13.82
N ILE A 119 49.22 53.41 -12.78
CA ILE A 119 47.83 53.39 -12.28
C ILE A 119 47.42 54.77 -11.77
N TYR A 120 48.28 55.43 -10.99
CA TYR A 120 48.03 56.77 -10.48
C TYR A 120 47.85 57.80 -11.59
N THR A 121 48.66 57.73 -12.66
CA THR A 121 48.59 58.67 -13.78
C THR A 121 47.27 58.54 -14.53
N GLU A 122 46.80 57.32 -14.77
CA GLU A 122 45.48 57.08 -15.38
C GLU A 122 44.34 57.52 -14.45
N PHE A 123 44.45 57.23 -13.14
CA PHE A 123 43.48 57.70 -12.15
C PHE A 123 43.40 59.24 -12.11
N ASP A 124 44.53 59.95 -12.03
CA ASP A 124 44.59 61.41 -11.97
C ASP A 124 44.04 62.05 -13.26
N LYS A 125 44.28 61.43 -14.41
CA LYS A 125 43.69 61.85 -15.70
C LYS A 125 42.17 61.74 -15.69
N LEU A 126 41.61 60.65 -15.14
CA LEU A 126 40.16 60.46 -15.03
C LEU A 126 39.55 61.37 -13.95
N GLU A 127 40.21 61.55 -12.82
CA GLU A 127 39.76 62.38 -11.70
C GLU A 127 39.68 63.86 -12.10
N LYS A 128 40.61 64.35 -12.91
CA LYS A 128 40.50 65.72 -13.45
C LYS A 128 39.25 65.94 -14.28
N LYS A 129 38.76 64.89 -14.98
CA LYS A 129 37.53 64.97 -15.78
C LYS A 129 36.28 64.96 -14.90
N THR A 130 36.29 64.38 -13.70
CA THR A 130 35.11 64.38 -12.81
C THR A 130 34.70 65.79 -12.37
N LYS A 131 35.63 66.74 -12.38
CA LYS A 131 35.35 68.16 -12.09
C LYS A 131 34.45 68.82 -13.14
N LEU A 132 34.40 68.27 -14.35
CA LEU A 132 33.56 68.75 -15.45
C LEU A 132 32.15 68.16 -15.43
N LEU A 133 31.84 67.24 -14.50
CA LEU A 133 30.50 66.69 -14.34
C LEU A 133 29.52 67.77 -13.86
N ASP A 134 28.27 67.66 -14.27
CA ASP A 134 27.19 68.55 -13.82
C ASP A 134 26.88 68.36 -12.32
N ASP A 135 26.54 69.44 -11.63
CA ASP A 135 26.31 69.43 -10.16
C ASP A 135 25.07 68.62 -9.74
N GLU A 136 24.14 68.36 -10.65
CA GLU A 136 22.93 67.56 -10.37
C GLU A 136 23.18 66.05 -10.35
N ILE A 137 24.39 65.61 -10.70
CA ILE A 137 24.77 64.20 -10.69
C ILE A 137 25.19 63.84 -9.26
N ILE A 138 24.32 63.10 -8.56
CA ILE A 138 24.50 62.70 -7.16
C ILE A 138 25.87 62.04 -6.95
N GLU A 139 26.31 61.21 -7.89
CA GLU A 139 27.57 60.48 -7.79
C GLU A 139 28.82 61.36 -7.95
N LYS A 140 28.69 62.61 -8.42
CA LYS A 140 29.81 63.56 -8.50
C LYS A 140 30.45 63.78 -7.13
N GLU A 141 29.64 64.01 -6.08
CA GLU A 141 30.14 64.22 -4.72
C GLU A 141 30.86 62.95 -4.20
N ASN A 142 30.29 61.78 -4.45
CA ASN A 142 30.88 60.49 -4.08
C ASN A 142 32.24 60.28 -4.77
N LEU A 143 32.36 60.59 -6.06
CA LEU A 143 33.61 60.49 -6.82
C LEU A 143 34.69 61.43 -6.28
N VAL A 144 34.32 62.67 -5.93
CA VAL A 144 35.25 63.68 -5.40
C VAL A 144 35.71 63.29 -3.99
N ALA A 145 34.79 62.84 -3.13
CA ALA A 145 35.12 62.39 -1.77
C ALA A 145 36.05 61.16 -1.78
N ALA A 146 35.72 60.15 -2.59
CA ALA A 146 36.52 58.95 -2.71
C ALA A 146 37.92 59.21 -3.30
N ALA A 147 38.06 60.20 -4.18
CA ALA A 147 39.35 60.55 -4.78
C ALA A 147 40.40 60.97 -3.75
N TYR A 148 40.00 61.64 -2.66
CA TYR A 148 40.90 61.99 -1.57
C TYR A 148 41.47 60.75 -0.88
N SER A 149 40.60 59.79 -0.54
CA SER A 149 41.01 58.52 0.07
C SER A 149 41.92 57.69 -0.85
N ILE A 150 41.64 57.67 -2.15
CA ILE A 150 42.45 56.97 -3.15
C ILE A 150 43.85 57.59 -3.25
N LYS A 151 43.95 58.93 -3.37
CA LYS A 151 45.24 59.65 -3.41
C LYS A 151 46.08 59.37 -2.16
N ASN A 152 45.45 59.37 -0.98
CA ASN A 152 46.14 59.02 0.27
C ASN A 152 46.65 57.57 0.28
N GLN A 153 45.89 56.61 -0.24
CA GLN A 153 46.34 55.22 -0.32
C GLN A 153 47.53 55.03 -1.28
N PHE A 154 47.55 55.74 -2.41
CA PHE A 154 48.72 55.76 -3.30
C PHE A 154 49.98 56.29 -2.59
N GLU A 155 49.85 57.38 -1.83
CA GLU A 155 50.98 57.93 -1.05
C GLU A 155 51.45 56.97 0.06
N LEU A 156 50.52 56.28 0.74
CA LEU A 156 50.87 55.25 1.74
C LEU A 156 51.68 54.10 1.11
N ILE A 157 51.23 53.58 -0.04
CA ILE A 157 51.94 52.52 -0.77
C ILE A 157 53.33 53.02 -1.22
N LYS A 158 53.41 54.22 -1.78
CA LYS A 158 54.68 54.82 -2.22
C LYS A 158 55.65 55.00 -1.05
N ASN A 159 55.17 55.40 0.12
CA ASN A 159 55.98 55.53 1.33
C ASN A 159 56.45 54.16 1.84
N GLN A 160 55.60 53.13 1.83
CA GLN A 160 55.98 51.75 2.19
C GLN A 160 57.07 51.20 1.26
N ILE A 161 56.97 51.48 -0.05
CA ILE A 161 58.00 51.08 -1.03
C ILE A 161 59.30 51.87 -0.82
N ASN A 162 59.21 53.18 -0.59
CA ASN A 162 60.38 54.04 -0.41
C ASN A 162 61.17 53.75 0.87
N SER A 163 60.50 53.37 1.94
CA SER A 163 61.08 53.03 3.24
C SER A 163 61.63 51.60 3.34
N SER A 164 61.25 50.69 2.44
CA SER A 164 61.75 49.32 2.46
C SER A 164 63.16 49.21 1.87
N ALA A 165 64.03 48.48 2.58
CA ALA A 165 65.35 48.05 2.11
C ALA A 165 65.30 46.71 1.34
N ASP A 166 64.27 45.89 1.56
CA ASP A 166 64.05 44.60 0.88
C ASP A 166 62.63 44.56 0.29
N ILE A 167 62.56 44.70 -1.04
CA ILE A 167 61.29 44.68 -1.78
C ILE A 167 60.69 43.27 -1.83
N SER A 168 61.52 42.22 -1.85
CA SER A 168 61.04 40.84 -1.87
C SER A 168 60.36 40.46 -0.55
N ALA A 169 60.86 40.97 0.59
CA ALA A 169 60.20 40.86 1.89
C ALA A 169 58.93 41.71 1.98
N LEU A 170 58.93 42.94 1.43
CA LEU A 170 57.75 43.81 1.39
C LEU A 170 56.58 43.16 0.63
N LEU A 171 56.86 42.51 -0.51
CA LEU A 171 55.84 41.82 -1.32
C LEU A 171 55.20 40.60 -0.61
N LYS A 172 55.82 40.10 0.46
CA LYS A 172 55.26 39.04 1.34
C LYS A 172 54.60 39.62 2.59
N ASN A 173 54.74 40.92 2.84
CA ASN A 173 54.24 41.58 4.03
C ASN A 173 52.71 41.72 3.96
N TYR A 174 52.01 41.15 4.95
CA TYR A 174 50.55 41.19 5.03
C TYR A 174 49.97 42.62 5.03
N VAL A 175 50.64 43.58 5.69
CA VAL A 175 50.18 44.98 5.73
C VAL A 175 50.24 45.60 4.34
N PHE A 176 51.35 45.40 3.60
CA PHE A 176 51.50 45.90 2.23
C PHE A 176 50.47 45.28 1.27
N ILE A 177 50.27 43.96 1.35
CA ILE A 177 49.27 43.25 0.54
C ILE A 177 47.86 43.78 0.85
N LYS A 178 47.52 43.95 2.13
CA LYS A 178 46.23 44.50 2.55
C LYS A 178 46.02 45.94 2.08
N THR A 179 47.03 46.81 2.20
CA THR A 179 46.96 48.19 1.69
C THR A 179 46.77 48.22 0.17
N THR A 180 47.43 47.32 -0.57
CA THR A 180 47.27 47.17 -2.03
C THR A 180 45.86 46.68 -2.39
N GLN A 181 45.33 45.69 -1.68
CA GLN A 181 43.95 45.22 -1.85
C GLN A 181 42.92 46.31 -1.53
N GLN A 182 43.15 47.10 -0.48
CA GLN A 182 42.31 48.25 -0.12
C GLN A 182 42.30 49.31 -1.22
N LEU A 183 43.46 49.61 -1.83
CA LEU A 183 43.52 50.50 -2.99
C LEU A 183 42.68 49.96 -4.15
N PHE A 184 42.81 48.69 -4.51
CA PHE A 184 42.01 48.09 -5.59
C PHE A 184 40.51 48.10 -5.27
N GLY A 185 40.13 47.84 -4.01
CA GLY A 185 38.75 47.95 -3.56
C GLY A 185 38.19 49.38 -3.65
N LEU A 186 38.99 50.39 -3.30
CA LEU A 186 38.60 51.80 -3.43
C LEU A 186 38.48 52.23 -4.90
N LEU A 187 39.40 51.80 -5.75
CA LEU A 187 39.33 52.04 -7.20
C LEU A 187 38.07 51.37 -7.79
N LEU A 188 37.76 50.14 -7.39
CA LEU A 188 36.57 49.42 -7.84
C LEU A 188 35.28 50.10 -7.38
N SER A 189 35.26 50.57 -6.13
CA SER A 189 34.18 51.42 -5.59
C SER A 189 33.99 52.69 -6.42
N TRP A 190 35.10 53.37 -6.76
CA TRP A 190 35.08 54.58 -7.59
C TRP A 190 34.47 54.34 -8.97
N LYS A 191 34.80 53.21 -9.60
CA LYS A 191 34.15 52.74 -10.82
C LYS A 191 32.66 52.43 -10.62
N ASN A 192 32.30 51.74 -9.54
CA ASN A 192 30.91 51.34 -9.29
C ASN A 192 29.97 52.54 -9.06
N PHE A 193 30.45 53.63 -8.45
CA PHE A 193 29.67 54.88 -8.38
C PHE A 193 29.32 55.41 -9.77
N THR A 194 30.23 55.32 -10.75
CA THR A 194 29.88 55.74 -12.11
C THR A 194 28.89 54.81 -12.77
N LYS A 195 28.95 53.50 -12.48
CA LYS A 195 28.01 52.51 -13.04
C LYS A 195 26.58 52.73 -12.57
N SER A 196 26.35 53.19 -11.33
CA SER A 196 25.00 53.51 -10.84
C SER A 196 24.39 54.72 -11.55
N ALA A 197 25.23 55.69 -11.94
CA ALA A 197 24.79 56.91 -12.60
C ALA A 197 24.41 56.69 -14.08
N ILE A 198 25.02 55.72 -14.77
CA ILE A 198 24.92 55.60 -16.24
C ILE A 198 23.48 55.32 -16.72
N ASP A 199 22.71 54.48 -16.04
CA ASP A 199 21.35 54.15 -16.48
C ASP A 199 20.44 55.39 -16.47
N PHE A 200 20.52 56.17 -15.39
CA PHE A 200 19.84 57.46 -15.29
C PHE A 200 20.32 58.44 -16.37
N GLN A 201 21.63 58.47 -16.65
CA GLN A 201 22.22 59.34 -17.66
C GLN A 201 21.74 59.02 -19.09
N LEU A 202 21.62 57.74 -19.45
CA LEU A 202 21.22 57.34 -20.80
C LEU A 202 19.71 57.45 -21.03
N ASN A 203 18.89 57.26 -20.00
CA ASN A 203 17.44 57.12 -20.16
C ASN A 203 16.63 58.33 -19.67
N SER A 204 17.15 59.10 -18.71
CA SER A 204 16.34 60.09 -17.96
C SER A 204 17.00 61.45 -17.77
N TYR A 205 18.26 61.63 -18.16
CA TYR A 205 18.98 62.88 -17.92
C TYR A 205 18.55 64.01 -18.88
N PRO A 206 18.07 65.16 -18.36
CA PRO A 206 17.41 66.18 -19.19
C PRO A 206 18.35 67.21 -19.81
N LYS A 207 19.65 67.20 -19.48
CA LYS A 207 20.60 68.29 -19.82
C LYS A 207 21.72 67.88 -20.78
N HIS A 208 21.54 66.80 -21.55
CA HIS A 208 22.43 66.49 -22.66
C HIS A 208 22.51 67.68 -23.62
N SER A 209 23.71 67.97 -24.16
CA SER A 209 23.79 68.98 -25.21
C SER A 209 23.00 68.54 -26.45
N PRO A 210 22.48 69.48 -27.28
CA PRO A 210 21.71 69.13 -28.46
C PRO A 210 22.46 68.20 -29.43
N GLN A 211 23.76 68.43 -29.63
CA GLN A 211 24.59 67.60 -30.48
C GLN A 211 24.81 66.19 -29.91
N TYR A 212 24.99 66.05 -28.59
CA TYR A 212 25.12 64.75 -27.95
C TYR A 212 23.78 64.00 -27.92
N THR A 213 22.67 64.72 -27.73
CA THR A 213 21.31 64.18 -27.83
C THR A 213 21.04 63.59 -29.21
N LEU A 214 21.48 64.24 -30.29
CA LEU A 214 21.38 63.70 -31.65
C LEU A 214 22.19 62.40 -31.81
N PHE A 215 23.38 62.34 -31.23
CA PHE A 215 24.21 61.13 -31.21
C PHE A 215 23.56 59.99 -30.41
N LEU A 216 23.05 60.27 -29.20
CA LEU A 216 22.30 59.29 -28.42
C LEU A 216 21.05 58.81 -29.15
N SER A 217 20.33 59.72 -29.82
CA SER A 217 19.18 59.36 -30.65
C SER A 217 19.57 58.41 -31.79
N PHE A 218 20.72 58.66 -32.44
CA PHE A 218 21.28 57.73 -33.42
C PHE A 218 21.60 56.36 -32.81
N LEU A 219 22.19 56.29 -31.61
CA LEU A 219 22.47 55.02 -30.93
C LEU A 219 21.17 54.27 -30.58
N LYS A 220 20.13 54.97 -30.12
CA LYS A 220 18.80 54.37 -29.87
C LYS A 220 18.18 53.81 -31.15
N LEU A 221 18.33 54.50 -32.28
CA LEU A 221 17.89 54.00 -33.59
C LEU A 221 18.73 52.82 -34.08
N LEU A 222 20.05 52.86 -33.86
CA LEU A 222 20.96 51.77 -34.18
C LEU A 222 20.62 50.50 -33.39
N ASP A 223 20.17 50.64 -32.14
CA ASP A 223 19.78 49.50 -31.30
C ASP A 223 18.60 48.70 -31.89
N ILE A 224 17.69 49.36 -32.62
CA ILE A 224 16.61 48.68 -33.36
C ILE A 224 17.21 47.79 -34.46
N ALA A 225 18.16 48.32 -35.24
CA ALA A 225 18.84 47.57 -36.29
C ALA A 225 19.70 46.43 -35.71
N LYS A 226 20.39 46.69 -34.59
CA LYS A 226 21.18 45.70 -33.84
C LYS A 226 20.29 44.57 -33.32
N SER A 227 19.15 44.90 -32.72
CA SER A 227 18.17 43.93 -32.24
C SER A 227 17.69 43.05 -33.38
N LYS A 228 17.42 43.64 -34.55
CA LYS A 228 17.03 42.87 -35.74
C LYS A 228 18.15 41.98 -36.27
N LEU A 229 19.40 42.46 -36.25
CA LEU A 229 20.58 41.67 -36.62
C LEU A 229 20.76 40.48 -35.68
N ASN A 230 20.58 40.69 -34.38
CA ASN A 230 20.74 39.68 -33.34
C ASN A 230 19.65 38.59 -33.36
N GLU A 231 18.53 38.79 -34.07
CA GLU A 231 17.57 37.71 -34.37
C GLU A 231 18.15 36.64 -35.31
N TYR A 232 19.28 36.90 -35.99
CA TYR A 232 19.88 35.99 -36.97
C TYR A 232 20.13 34.59 -36.43
N THR A 233 20.63 34.47 -35.19
CA THR A 233 20.92 33.17 -34.57
C THR A 233 19.66 32.32 -34.45
N LYS A 234 18.56 32.92 -33.98
CA LYS A 234 17.24 32.28 -33.93
C LYS A 234 16.77 31.90 -35.33
N ASN A 235 16.80 32.85 -36.27
CA ASN A 235 16.33 32.64 -37.64
C ASN A 235 17.13 31.54 -38.35
N HIS A 236 18.42 31.42 -38.08
CA HIS A 236 19.26 30.36 -38.62
C HIS A 236 18.90 28.98 -38.05
N LEU A 237 18.64 28.89 -36.74
CA LEU A 237 18.16 27.65 -36.10
C LEU A 237 16.77 27.25 -36.64
N ASP A 238 15.86 28.21 -36.73
CA ASP A 238 14.52 28.01 -37.30
C ASP A 238 14.62 27.54 -38.76
N PHE A 239 15.43 28.19 -39.59
CA PHE A 239 15.65 27.78 -40.97
C PHE A 239 16.19 26.35 -41.08
N TYR A 240 17.20 26.00 -40.28
CA TYR A 240 17.79 24.67 -40.34
C TYR A 240 16.82 23.58 -39.84
N TYR A 241 16.16 23.80 -38.71
CA TYR A 241 15.28 22.78 -38.12
C TYR A 241 13.89 22.73 -38.75
N LYS A 242 13.26 23.87 -39.02
CA LYS A 242 11.88 23.94 -39.52
C LYS A 242 11.83 23.90 -41.06
N ASP A 243 12.74 24.58 -41.77
CA ASP A 243 12.66 24.63 -43.24
C ASP A 243 13.44 23.51 -43.92
N ILE A 244 14.70 23.27 -43.50
CA ILE A 244 15.55 22.23 -44.09
C ILE A 244 15.15 20.85 -43.58
N LEU A 245 15.17 20.63 -42.26
CA LEU A 245 14.89 19.32 -41.66
C LEU A 245 13.39 19.03 -41.52
N ARG A 246 12.53 20.05 -41.66
CA ARG A 246 11.07 19.94 -41.56
C ARG A 246 10.60 19.30 -40.27
N THR A 247 11.31 19.62 -39.18
CA THR A 247 10.88 19.23 -37.84
C THR A 247 9.92 20.25 -37.28
N GLU A 248 8.74 19.78 -36.89
CA GLU A 248 7.68 20.59 -36.31
C GLU A 248 7.63 20.42 -34.79
N ASN A 249 7.13 21.46 -34.11
CA ASN A 249 6.85 21.42 -32.68
C ASN A 249 5.78 20.35 -32.41
N GLN A 250 5.96 19.57 -31.36
CA GLN A 250 4.93 18.65 -30.92
C GLN A 250 3.67 19.43 -30.52
N ASN A 251 2.53 19.00 -31.06
CA ASN A 251 1.24 19.53 -30.67
C ASN A 251 0.95 19.22 -29.19
N ALA A 252 0.10 20.05 -28.58
CA ALA A 252 -0.38 19.79 -27.24
C ALA A 252 -1.03 18.40 -27.17
N LYS A 253 -0.66 17.60 -26.18
CA LYS A 253 -1.27 16.30 -25.94
C LYS A 253 -2.50 16.51 -25.05
N PRO A 254 -3.70 16.07 -25.49
CA PRO A 254 -4.90 16.21 -24.67
C PRO A 254 -4.78 15.39 -23.39
N ASP A 255 -5.27 15.95 -22.29
CA ASP A 255 -5.51 15.22 -21.05
C ASP A 255 -6.75 14.33 -21.16
N TYR A 256 -6.87 13.41 -20.21
CA TYR A 256 -8.06 12.59 -20.06
C TYR A 256 -8.60 12.63 -18.64
N VAL A 257 -9.89 12.36 -18.51
CA VAL A 257 -10.63 12.28 -17.26
C VAL A 257 -11.35 10.95 -17.17
N HIS A 258 -11.53 10.47 -15.94
CA HIS A 258 -12.48 9.40 -15.67
C HIS A 258 -13.80 10.02 -15.21
N LEU A 259 -14.89 9.61 -15.84
CA LEU A 259 -16.24 10.05 -15.52
C LEU A 259 -17.05 8.85 -15.03
N THR A 260 -17.89 9.03 -14.02
CA THR A 260 -18.84 8.03 -13.55
C THR A 260 -20.25 8.48 -13.90
N VAL A 261 -21.08 7.51 -14.33
CA VAL A 261 -22.43 7.78 -14.82
C VAL A 261 -23.45 7.15 -13.89
N GLU A 262 -24.36 7.97 -13.36
CA GLU A 262 -25.53 7.50 -12.62
C GLU A 262 -26.74 7.43 -13.56
N PRO A 263 -27.34 6.25 -13.80
CA PRO A 263 -28.53 6.12 -14.64
C PRO A 263 -29.83 6.45 -13.88
N PHE A 264 -30.88 6.90 -14.59
CA PHE A 264 -32.22 7.13 -14.01
C PHE A 264 -32.99 5.84 -13.71
N ASP A 265 -32.86 4.83 -14.57
CA ASP A 265 -33.52 3.52 -14.49
C ASP A 265 -32.48 2.40 -14.63
N ALA A 266 -32.83 1.17 -14.24
CA ALA A 266 -31.95 0.01 -14.34
C ALA A 266 -31.78 -0.52 -15.76
N LYS A 267 -32.59 -0.07 -16.73
CA LYS A 267 -32.52 -0.52 -18.12
C LYS A 267 -31.20 -0.09 -18.77
N PRO A 268 -30.43 -1.03 -19.37
CA PRO A 268 -29.17 -0.70 -20.00
C PRO A 268 -29.34 0.25 -21.19
N PHE A 269 -28.39 1.16 -21.36
CA PHE A 269 -28.29 2.04 -22.53
C PHE A 269 -26.84 2.29 -22.92
N LEU A 270 -26.64 2.73 -24.16
CA LEU A 270 -25.31 2.98 -24.70
C LEU A 270 -24.95 4.46 -24.61
N ILE A 271 -23.76 4.76 -24.12
CA ILE A 271 -23.05 6.01 -24.40
C ILE A 271 -22.13 5.72 -25.58
N PRO A 272 -22.41 6.25 -26.78
CA PRO A 272 -21.57 6.01 -27.94
C PRO A 272 -20.22 6.72 -27.77
N LYS A 273 -19.20 6.18 -28.43
CA LYS A 273 -17.90 6.83 -28.61
C LYS A 273 -18.09 8.21 -29.25
N GLY A 274 -17.34 9.21 -28.79
CA GLY A 274 -17.45 10.59 -29.26
C GLY A 274 -18.58 11.39 -28.60
N THR A 275 -19.19 10.88 -27.53
CA THR A 275 -20.14 11.66 -26.73
C THR A 275 -19.39 12.80 -26.04
N ALA A 276 -19.81 14.04 -26.28
CA ALA A 276 -19.15 15.23 -25.74
C ALA A 276 -19.67 15.63 -24.36
N PHE A 277 -18.76 15.93 -23.44
CA PHE A 277 -18.98 16.40 -22.08
C PHE A 277 -18.40 17.81 -21.92
N ILE A 278 -19.10 18.68 -21.20
CA ILE A 278 -18.68 20.08 -21.02
C ILE A 278 -17.99 20.24 -19.66
N ALA A 279 -16.81 20.85 -19.65
CA ALA A 279 -16.13 21.30 -18.43
C ALA A 279 -16.16 22.84 -18.32
N GLU A 280 -15.76 23.36 -17.15
CA GLU A 280 -15.59 24.81 -16.94
C GLU A 280 -14.51 25.41 -17.85
N LYS A 281 -14.45 26.75 -17.87
CA LYS A 281 -13.50 27.50 -18.70
C LYS A 281 -12.06 27.33 -18.17
N ASN A 282 -11.09 27.31 -19.07
CA ASN A 282 -9.67 27.39 -18.71
C ASN A 282 -9.29 28.80 -18.20
N SER A 283 -8.05 28.94 -17.73
CA SER A 283 -7.43 30.21 -17.33
C SER A 283 -7.50 31.33 -18.39
N ILE A 284 -7.68 30.99 -19.67
CA ILE A 284 -7.82 31.95 -20.80
C ILE A 284 -9.30 32.23 -21.14
N GLY A 285 -10.26 31.63 -20.42
CA GLY A 285 -11.70 31.85 -20.59
C GLY A 285 -12.36 31.01 -21.70
N GLN A 286 -11.64 30.07 -22.33
CA GLN A 286 -12.17 29.14 -23.33
C GLN A 286 -12.82 27.92 -22.67
N LYS A 287 -13.94 27.44 -23.23
CA LYS A 287 -14.61 26.22 -22.75
C LYS A 287 -13.81 24.98 -23.12
N LYS A 288 -13.76 23.99 -22.23
CA LYS A 288 -13.16 22.68 -22.50
C LYS A 288 -14.25 21.63 -22.77
N PHE A 289 -14.02 20.79 -23.77
CA PHE A 289 -14.89 19.66 -24.11
C PHE A 289 -14.11 18.34 -24.04
N TYR A 290 -14.75 17.30 -23.53
CA TYR A 290 -14.18 15.97 -23.43
C TYR A 290 -15.06 14.99 -24.21
N GLU A 291 -14.46 14.07 -24.96
CA GLU A 291 -15.20 13.06 -25.72
C GLU A 291 -14.93 11.66 -25.16
N SER A 292 -15.96 10.82 -25.09
CA SER A 292 -15.82 9.41 -24.72
C SER A 292 -14.94 8.66 -25.72
N THR A 293 -14.00 7.87 -25.19
CA THR A 293 -12.99 7.15 -26.01
C THR A 293 -13.51 5.88 -26.65
N ALA A 294 -14.56 5.28 -26.08
CA ALA A 294 -15.14 4.03 -26.52
C ALA A 294 -16.65 4.00 -26.21
N ASP A 295 -17.36 3.12 -26.92
CA ASP A 295 -18.73 2.77 -26.58
C ASP A 295 -18.78 2.17 -25.17
N GLN A 296 -19.75 2.61 -24.38
CA GLN A 296 -19.96 2.10 -23.03
C GLN A 296 -21.43 1.80 -22.81
N ALA A 297 -21.74 0.55 -22.46
CA ALA A 297 -23.02 0.19 -21.89
C ALA A 297 -23.07 0.66 -20.44
N VAL A 298 -24.04 1.51 -20.12
CA VAL A 298 -24.36 1.94 -18.76
C VAL A 298 -25.60 1.18 -18.32
N ASN A 299 -25.54 0.56 -17.15
CA ASN A 299 -26.63 -0.22 -16.56
C ASN A 299 -26.79 0.12 -15.07
N GLY A 300 -27.75 -0.55 -14.42
CA GLY A 300 -28.06 -0.31 -13.00
C GLY A 300 -27.06 -0.88 -11.99
N ILE A 301 -25.91 -1.42 -12.43
CA ILE A 301 -24.96 -2.11 -11.54
C ILE A 301 -24.26 -1.12 -10.62
N LYS A 302 -24.26 -1.42 -9.32
CA LYS A 302 -23.58 -0.64 -8.28
C LYS A 302 -22.68 -1.52 -7.44
N LEU A 303 -21.62 -0.94 -6.90
CA LEU A 303 -20.77 -1.60 -5.92
C LEU A 303 -21.51 -1.64 -4.57
N HIS A 304 -21.83 -2.84 -4.10
CA HIS A 304 -22.51 -3.09 -2.83
C HIS A 304 -21.52 -3.42 -1.71
N SER A 305 -20.49 -4.21 -2.01
CA SER A 305 -19.51 -4.67 -1.02
C SER A 305 -18.08 -4.53 -1.55
N PHE A 306 -17.16 -4.16 -0.66
CA PHE A 306 -15.72 -4.12 -0.95
C PHE A 306 -14.95 -4.72 0.23
N LEU A 307 -14.53 -5.97 0.08
CA LEU A 307 -13.89 -6.73 1.14
C LEU A 307 -12.44 -7.07 0.76
N SER A 308 -11.57 -7.25 1.76
CA SER A 308 -10.22 -7.73 1.54
C SER A 308 -9.82 -8.81 2.52
N MET A 309 -8.93 -9.68 2.07
CA MET A 309 -8.27 -10.69 2.86
C MET A 309 -6.79 -10.70 2.50
N TYR A 310 -5.92 -10.80 3.50
CA TYR A 310 -4.51 -11.00 3.25
C TYR A 310 -3.89 -11.89 4.31
N ARG A 311 -2.74 -12.46 3.98
CA ARG A 311 -1.97 -13.33 4.85
C ARG A 311 -0.71 -12.62 5.30
N GLN A 312 -0.41 -12.67 6.59
CA GLN A 312 0.88 -12.27 7.14
C GLN A 312 1.41 -13.45 7.95
N GLN A 313 2.51 -14.05 7.50
CA GLN A 313 3.07 -15.29 8.06
C GLN A 313 2.02 -16.43 8.10
N ASP A 314 1.63 -16.90 9.28
CA ASP A 314 0.64 -17.98 9.50
C ASP A 314 -0.73 -17.44 9.96
N SER A 315 -0.94 -16.12 9.93
CA SER A 315 -2.22 -15.49 10.30
C SER A 315 -2.93 -14.87 9.10
N TYR A 316 -4.24 -15.04 9.07
CA TYR A 316 -5.11 -14.40 8.10
C TYR A 316 -5.81 -13.19 8.72
N PHE A 317 -5.95 -12.16 7.92
CA PHE A 317 -6.62 -10.92 8.28
C PHE A 317 -7.67 -10.61 7.22
N LYS A 318 -8.77 -10.02 7.68
CA LYS A 318 -9.87 -9.57 6.84
C LYS A 318 -10.24 -8.12 7.17
N ALA A 319 -10.79 -7.40 6.20
CA ALA A 319 -11.32 -6.06 6.39
C ALA A 319 -12.52 -5.79 5.47
N ASP A 320 -13.41 -4.91 5.90
CA ASP A 320 -14.44 -4.29 5.07
C ASP A 320 -13.99 -2.86 4.70
N LEU A 321 -13.80 -2.63 3.42
CA LEU A 321 -13.21 -1.42 2.86
C LEU A 321 -14.26 -0.44 2.32
N LEU A 322 -15.55 -0.80 2.35
CA LEU A 322 -16.61 0.01 1.74
C LEU A 322 -16.67 1.43 2.33
N ALA A 323 -16.45 1.56 3.65
CA ALA A 323 -16.43 2.85 4.35
C ALA A 323 -15.23 3.75 3.97
N PHE A 324 -14.15 3.18 3.41
CA PHE A 324 -12.99 3.93 2.96
C PHE A 324 -13.15 4.47 1.54
N ASN A 325 -13.98 3.82 0.73
CA ASN A 325 -14.25 4.22 -0.66
C ASN A 325 -14.80 5.65 -0.80
N THR A 326 -15.47 6.17 0.24
CA THR A 326 -16.09 7.50 0.24
C THR A 326 -15.16 8.63 0.71
N LYS A 327 -13.97 8.31 1.23
CA LYS A 327 -13.08 9.29 1.88
C LYS A 327 -12.17 10.05 0.90
N ASN A 328 -12.04 9.59 -0.35
CA ASN A 328 -11.12 10.16 -1.36
C ASN A 328 -9.68 10.34 -0.84
N LYS A 329 -9.23 9.44 0.03
CA LYS A 329 -7.86 9.40 0.58
C LYS A 329 -7.28 8.01 0.34
N GLY A 330 -6.00 7.95 -0.01
CA GLY A 330 -5.30 6.68 -0.23
C GLY A 330 -5.26 5.82 1.04
N PHE A 331 -5.66 4.56 0.94
CA PHE A 331 -5.60 3.56 2.00
C PHE A 331 -5.00 2.25 1.46
N ASN A 332 -4.36 1.47 2.33
CA ASN A 332 -3.82 0.18 1.92
C ASN A 332 -4.93 -0.87 1.98
N ALA A 333 -5.37 -1.39 0.83
CA ALA A 333 -6.51 -2.31 0.78
C ALA A 333 -6.30 -3.60 1.60
N PHE A 334 -5.06 -4.00 1.85
CA PHE A 334 -4.77 -5.21 2.60
C PHE A 334 -4.53 -4.90 4.08
N THR A 335 -3.66 -3.96 4.41
CA THR A 335 -3.21 -3.76 5.81
C THR A 335 -4.08 -2.82 6.64
N THR A 336 -5.07 -2.16 6.04
CA THR A 336 -6.00 -1.27 6.76
C THR A 336 -7.00 -2.08 7.58
N GLU A 337 -7.20 -1.71 8.85
CA GLU A 337 -8.14 -2.35 9.79
C GLU A 337 -7.99 -3.89 9.90
N LYS A 338 -6.89 -4.31 10.53
CA LYS A 338 -6.55 -5.72 10.72
C LYS A 338 -7.53 -6.42 11.66
N GLN A 339 -8.57 -7.07 11.13
CA GLN A 339 -9.35 -8.03 11.90
C GLN A 339 -8.78 -9.44 11.69
N SER A 340 -8.25 -10.05 12.76
CA SER A 340 -7.76 -11.43 12.68
C SER A 340 -8.91 -12.39 12.39
N TYR A 341 -8.66 -13.30 11.46
CA TYR A 341 -9.58 -14.36 11.08
C TYR A 341 -8.93 -15.71 11.40
N LYS A 342 -9.69 -16.58 12.09
CA LYS A 342 -9.30 -17.96 12.34
C LYS A 342 -10.27 -18.89 11.63
N GLU A 343 -9.71 -19.79 10.84
CA GLU A 343 -10.45 -20.88 10.22
C GLU A 343 -10.93 -21.88 11.28
N GLY A 344 -11.98 -22.62 10.95
CA GLY A 344 -12.55 -23.62 11.82
C GLY A 344 -13.61 -24.44 11.11
N ILE A 345 -14.23 -25.32 11.87
CA ILE A 345 -15.31 -26.20 11.43
C ILE A 345 -16.50 -26.03 12.36
N MET A 346 -17.71 -26.05 11.80
CA MET A 346 -18.95 -26.05 12.57
C MET A 346 -19.70 -27.36 12.28
N ILE A 347 -20.09 -28.07 13.32
CA ILE A 347 -20.83 -29.32 13.24
C ILE A 347 -22.23 -29.05 13.80
N ALA A 348 -23.25 -29.23 12.98
CA ALA A 348 -24.66 -29.04 13.34
C ALA A 348 -25.36 -30.41 13.37
N SER A 349 -25.90 -30.80 14.52
CA SER A 349 -26.54 -32.11 14.69
C SER A 349 -27.45 -32.16 15.92
N PRO A 350 -28.57 -32.92 15.89
CA PRO A 350 -29.43 -33.10 17.06
C PRO A 350 -28.74 -33.81 18.23
N ILE A 351 -27.58 -34.46 18.02
CA ILE A 351 -26.80 -35.06 19.11
C ILE A 351 -26.34 -34.02 20.13
N PHE A 352 -26.21 -32.75 19.72
CA PHE A 352 -25.83 -31.64 20.59
C PHE A 352 -27.04 -30.99 21.29
N TYR A 353 -28.26 -31.46 21.08
CA TYR A 353 -29.42 -31.00 21.85
C TYR A 353 -29.35 -31.57 23.27
N LEU A 354 -28.99 -30.73 24.24
CA LEU A 354 -28.66 -31.14 25.61
C LEU A 354 -29.25 -30.19 26.65
N GLN A 355 -30.31 -30.62 27.33
CA GLN A 355 -31.17 -29.77 28.16
C GLN A 355 -30.81 -29.77 29.64
N SER A 356 -30.22 -30.84 30.18
CA SER A 356 -29.99 -30.98 31.63
C SER A 356 -28.91 -32.01 31.96
N GLY A 357 -28.44 -32.00 33.22
CA GLY A 357 -27.39 -32.90 33.70
C GLY A 357 -25.98 -32.41 33.37
N GLU A 358 -24.99 -33.17 33.82
CA GLU A 358 -23.59 -32.97 33.43
C GLU A 358 -23.39 -33.56 32.04
N ARG A 359 -22.92 -32.74 31.10
CA ARG A 359 -22.84 -33.11 29.68
C ARG A 359 -21.38 -33.11 29.26
N ILE A 360 -20.92 -34.23 28.70
CA ILE A 360 -19.54 -34.40 28.25
C ILE A 360 -19.57 -34.71 26.76
N ILE A 361 -18.93 -33.85 25.95
CA ILE A 361 -18.76 -34.08 24.51
C ILE A 361 -17.31 -34.48 24.27
N SER A 362 -17.09 -35.70 23.82
CA SER A 362 -15.78 -36.26 23.46
C SER A 362 -15.60 -36.24 21.94
N LEU A 363 -14.53 -35.61 21.47
CA LEU A 363 -14.22 -35.44 20.04
C LEU A 363 -12.88 -36.08 19.69
N ARG A 364 -12.78 -36.65 18.49
CA ARG A 364 -11.51 -37.10 17.92
C ARG A 364 -11.50 -36.92 16.41
N PHE A 365 -10.36 -36.48 15.89
CA PHE A 365 -10.14 -36.25 14.45
C PHE A 365 -9.09 -37.21 13.90
N ASN A 366 -9.32 -37.79 12.71
CA ASN A 366 -8.37 -38.61 11.95
C ASN A 366 -7.74 -39.80 12.69
N ASP A 367 -8.38 -40.29 13.75
CA ASP A 367 -7.76 -41.25 14.68
C ASP A 367 -6.39 -40.81 15.23
N LYS A 368 -6.10 -39.49 15.26
CA LYS A 368 -4.85 -38.91 15.81
C LYS A 368 -5.08 -38.29 17.18
N ASP A 369 -3.99 -38.17 17.94
CA ASP A 369 -3.99 -37.61 19.29
C ASP A 369 -3.69 -36.11 19.23
N TYR A 370 -4.72 -35.28 19.46
CA TYR A 370 -4.61 -33.82 19.52
C TYR A 370 -4.86 -33.31 20.95
N LYS A 371 -4.26 -32.19 21.35
CA LYS A 371 -4.50 -31.62 22.69
C LYS A 371 -5.76 -30.75 22.68
N ALA A 372 -6.54 -30.79 23.75
CA ALA A 372 -7.70 -29.92 23.96
C ALA A 372 -7.30 -28.43 24.01
N SER A 373 -6.07 -28.14 24.44
CA SER A 373 -5.51 -26.78 24.46
C SER A 373 -5.31 -26.16 23.08
N ASP A 374 -5.28 -26.98 22.04
CA ASP A 374 -4.97 -26.61 20.66
C ASP A 374 -6.17 -26.02 19.91
N PHE A 375 -7.38 -26.13 20.47
CA PHE A 375 -8.63 -25.69 19.85
C PHE A 375 -9.46 -24.85 20.82
N ASP A 376 -10.23 -23.92 20.26
CA ASP A 376 -11.27 -23.16 20.94
C ASP A 376 -12.64 -23.71 20.50
N PHE A 377 -13.54 -23.93 21.46
CA PHE A 377 -14.82 -24.61 21.26
C PHE A 377 -15.97 -23.70 21.68
N TYR A 378 -16.91 -23.48 20.78
CA TYR A 378 -18.11 -22.67 21.03
C TYR A 378 -19.35 -23.48 20.71
N ILE A 379 -20.39 -23.38 21.52
CA ILE A 379 -21.64 -24.11 21.30
C ILE A 379 -22.85 -23.17 21.41
N THR A 380 -23.95 -23.51 20.74
CA THR A 380 -25.22 -22.80 20.87
C THR A 380 -25.78 -22.92 22.28
N GLY A 381 -26.40 -21.87 22.80
CA GLY A 381 -26.89 -21.82 24.17
C GLY A 381 -28.19 -21.03 24.28
N GLU A 382 -29.00 -21.32 25.30
CA GLU A 382 -30.35 -20.75 25.47
C GLU A 382 -30.43 -19.22 25.35
N LYS A 383 -29.38 -18.50 25.75
CA LYS A 383 -29.32 -17.02 25.69
C LYS A 383 -28.42 -16.48 24.57
N LYS A 384 -27.28 -17.13 24.36
CA LYS A 384 -26.24 -16.75 23.40
C LYS A 384 -25.28 -17.93 23.21
N THR A 385 -24.43 -17.83 22.20
CA THR A 385 -23.25 -18.67 22.06
C THR A 385 -22.30 -18.45 23.25
N PHE A 386 -21.67 -19.52 23.70
CA PHE A 386 -20.65 -19.45 24.76
C PHE A 386 -19.48 -20.39 24.47
N GLU A 387 -18.32 -20.06 25.03
CA GLU A 387 -17.10 -20.86 24.92
C GLU A 387 -17.06 -21.95 25.99
N ILE A 388 -16.72 -23.18 25.60
CA ILE A 388 -16.52 -24.28 26.54
C ILE A 388 -15.08 -24.22 27.08
N THR A 389 -14.94 -23.69 28.29
CA THR A 389 -13.63 -23.49 28.94
C THR A 389 -13.13 -24.75 29.67
N SER A 390 -14.04 -25.60 30.17
CA SER A 390 -13.69 -26.86 30.81
C SER A 390 -13.42 -27.93 29.74
N LYS A 391 -12.16 -28.06 29.34
CA LYS A 391 -11.70 -29.02 28.33
C LYS A 391 -10.43 -29.74 28.78
N ASP A 392 -10.40 -31.06 28.63
CA ASP A 392 -9.26 -31.90 28.96
C ASP A 392 -9.02 -32.97 27.90
N ASN A 393 -7.83 -33.57 27.95
CA ASN A 393 -7.54 -34.82 27.27
C ASN A 393 -7.68 -35.94 28.28
N ASN A 394 -8.12 -37.11 27.84
CA ASN A 394 -8.08 -38.28 28.72
C ASN A 394 -6.66 -38.56 29.22
N GLU A 395 -6.50 -38.62 30.54
CA GLU A 395 -5.43 -39.45 31.12
C GLU A 395 -5.70 -40.90 30.72
N LYS A 396 -4.62 -41.64 30.44
CA LYS A 396 -4.63 -43.01 29.93
C LYS A 396 -5.31 -43.98 30.89
N GLU A 397 -6.64 -44.03 30.91
CA GLU A 397 -7.39 -45.05 31.65
C GLU A 397 -8.59 -45.51 30.82
N SER A 398 -8.36 -46.44 29.89
CA SER A 398 -9.34 -47.39 29.38
C SER A 398 -8.66 -48.38 28.43
N LYS A 399 -9.01 -49.66 28.50
CA LYS A 399 -8.43 -50.81 27.78
C LYS A 399 -8.51 -50.76 26.23
N THR A 400 -8.80 -49.60 25.63
CA THR A 400 -8.94 -49.37 24.18
C THR A 400 -7.97 -48.34 23.58
N GLY A 401 -7.12 -47.69 24.39
CA GLY A 401 -5.91 -46.97 23.92
C GLY A 401 -6.10 -45.74 23.03
N LYS A 402 -7.27 -45.09 23.01
CA LYS A 402 -7.57 -43.93 22.13
C LYS A 402 -7.73 -42.62 22.91
N ASN A 403 -7.05 -41.54 22.49
CA ASN A 403 -7.15 -40.20 23.10
C ASN A 403 -8.34 -39.41 22.52
N TYR A 404 -9.16 -38.82 23.37
CA TYR A 404 -10.30 -37.96 22.99
C TYR A 404 -10.15 -36.59 23.65
N ILE A 405 -10.58 -35.55 22.95
CA ILE A 405 -10.77 -34.20 23.50
C ILE A 405 -12.12 -34.18 24.20
N ARG A 406 -12.13 -34.00 25.51
CA ARG A 406 -13.35 -33.96 26.33
C ARG A 406 -13.73 -32.53 26.65
N LEU A 407 -14.98 -32.18 26.37
CA LEU A 407 -15.58 -30.88 26.64
C LEU A 407 -16.65 -31.08 27.72
N LYS A 408 -16.43 -30.54 28.91
CA LYS A 408 -17.34 -30.71 30.06
C LYS A 408 -18.22 -29.49 30.21
N ILE A 409 -19.53 -29.69 30.20
CA ILE A 409 -20.53 -28.65 30.41
C ILE A 409 -21.27 -29.00 31.71
N PRO A 410 -21.03 -28.22 32.80
CA PRO A 410 -21.58 -28.54 34.11
C PRO A 410 -23.11 -28.46 34.11
N ALA A 411 -23.74 -29.14 35.06
CA ALA A 411 -25.20 -29.12 35.21
C ALA A 411 -25.78 -27.74 35.54
N THR A 412 -24.96 -26.81 36.04
CA THR A 412 -25.33 -25.41 36.31
C THR A 412 -25.48 -24.57 35.04
N GLU A 413 -24.86 -24.99 33.94
CA GLU A 413 -24.91 -24.24 32.68
C GLU A 413 -26.28 -24.43 32.00
N LYS A 414 -26.75 -23.39 31.32
CA LYS A 414 -28.07 -23.39 30.66
C LYS A 414 -28.19 -24.44 29.54
N LYS A 415 -29.40 -24.59 29.02
CA LYS A 415 -29.76 -25.57 28.00
C LYS A 415 -29.05 -25.27 26.68
N ILE A 416 -28.66 -26.31 25.94
CA ILE A 416 -28.17 -26.19 24.57
C ILE A 416 -29.35 -26.34 23.63
N ILE A 417 -29.67 -25.26 22.92
CA ILE A 417 -30.82 -25.17 22.02
C ILE A 417 -30.37 -25.19 20.55
N PRO A 418 -31.30 -25.47 19.62
CA PRO A 418 -31.05 -25.28 18.19
C PRO A 418 -30.58 -23.88 17.83
N PHE A 419 -29.95 -23.76 16.67
CA PHE A 419 -29.52 -22.48 16.15
C PHE A 419 -30.71 -21.53 15.92
N ASP A 420 -30.75 -20.43 16.67
CA ASP A 420 -31.58 -19.26 16.39
C ASP A 420 -30.73 -18.09 15.87
N LYS A 421 -31.13 -17.50 14.73
CA LYS A 421 -30.40 -16.42 14.06
C LYS A 421 -30.25 -15.15 14.92
N LYS A 422 -31.21 -14.86 15.81
CA LYS A 422 -31.16 -13.67 16.68
C LYS A 422 -30.27 -13.90 17.91
N LEU A 423 -30.28 -15.10 18.48
CA LEU A 423 -29.50 -15.44 19.68
C LEU A 423 -28.04 -15.79 19.35
N HIS A 424 -27.78 -16.36 18.18
CA HIS A 424 -26.47 -16.88 17.77
C HIS A 424 -25.90 -16.15 16.55
N ALA A 425 -26.02 -14.83 16.50
CA ALA A 425 -25.56 -14.01 15.36
C ALA A 425 -24.07 -14.19 15.00
N GLU A 426 -23.24 -14.70 15.92
CA GLU A 426 -21.83 -15.03 15.69
C GLU A 426 -21.61 -16.22 14.73
N PHE A 427 -22.58 -17.11 14.62
CA PHE A 427 -22.53 -18.27 13.73
C PHE A 427 -23.25 -17.87 12.45
N LEU A 428 -22.50 -17.51 11.40
CA LEU A 428 -23.03 -17.00 10.13
C LEU A 428 -23.85 -18.04 9.32
N ILE A 429 -24.19 -19.20 9.89
CA ILE A 429 -24.85 -20.33 9.24
C ILE A 429 -26.38 -20.27 9.37
N GLN A 430 -27.08 -21.13 8.65
CA GLN A 430 -28.52 -21.35 8.81
C GLN A 430 -28.79 -22.85 8.95
N THR A 431 -29.25 -23.28 10.12
CA THR A 431 -29.55 -24.68 10.43
C THR A 431 -30.64 -24.78 11.50
N GLU A 432 -31.36 -25.89 11.52
CA GLU A 432 -32.38 -26.22 12.53
C GLU A 432 -31.81 -27.01 13.72
N PHE A 433 -30.51 -27.28 13.73
CA PHE A 433 -29.84 -28.07 14.77
C PHE A 433 -28.98 -27.21 15.70
N PRO A 434 -28.65 -27.70 16.91
CA PRO A 434 -27.61 -27.11 17.73
C PRO A 434 -26.23 -27.28 17.06
N VAL A 435 -25.34 -26.31 17.30
CA VAL A 435 -24.08 -26.18 16.54
C VAL A 435 -22.91 -26.14 17.48
N LEU A 436 -21.91 -26.98 17.22
CA LEU A 436 -20.60 -26.94 17.85
C LEU A 436 -19.57 -26.37 16.85
N LYS A 437 -19.04 -25.20 17.16
CA LYS A 437 -17.97 -24.52 16.42
C LYS A 437 -16.62 -24.84 17.05
N ILE A 438 -15.68 -25.25 16.21
CA ILE A 438 -14.34 -25.70 16.60
C ILE A 438 -13.32 -24.90 15.80
N VAL A 439 -12.46 -24.16 16.50
CA VAL A 439 -11.47 -23.26 15.89
C VAL A 439 -10.08 -23.67 16.36
N PRO A 440 -9.20 -24.21 15.50
CA PRO A 440 -7.80 -24.43 15.86
C PRO A 440 -7.10 -23.10 16.21
N LYS A 441 -6.26 -23.12 17.24
CA LYS A 441 -5.43 -21.97 17.61
C LYS A 441 -4.33 -21.67 16.61
N ASN A 442 -3.84 -22.71 15.93
CA ASN A 442 -2.86 -22.61 14.85
C ASN A 442 -3.26 -23.55 13.71
N ILE A 443 -3.18 -23.07 12.47
CA ILE A 443 -3.59 -23.79 11.26
C ILE A 443 -2.72 -25.03 10.99
N ASN A 444 -1.49 -25.06 11.49
CA ASN A 444 -0.58 -26.20 11.32
C ASN A 444 -0.93 -27.40 12.23
N ILE A 445 -1.86 -27.24 13.18
CA ILE A 445 -2.24 -28.31 14.11
C ILE A 445 -2.98 -29.41 13.36
N ILE A 446 -3.93 -29.04 12.49
CA ILE A 446 -4.70 -29.97 11.69
C ILE A 446 -4.88 -29.40 10.28
N THR A 447 -4.36 -30.12 9.29
CA THR A 447 -4.35 -29.66 7.88
C THR A 447 -5.51 -30.23 7.07
N ALA A 448 -5.99 -31.41 7.45
CA ALA A 448 -7.13 -32.06 6.83
C ALA A 448 -7.94 -32.83 7.87
N ILE A 449 -9.23 -33.03 7.63
CA ILE A 449 -10.12 -33.89 8.40
C ILE A 449 -10.74 -34.91 7.46
N GLU A 450 -10.51 -36.19 7.75
CA GLU A 450 -11.03 -37.36 7.04
C GLU A 450 -12.07 -38.09 7.90
N THR A 451 -11.81 -38.20 9.21
CA THR A 451 -12.71 -38.85 10.17
C THR A 451 -12.98 -37.97 11.38
N ILE A 452 -14.23 -37.97 11.85
CA ILE A 452 -14.67 -37.29 13.07
C ILE A 452 -15.42 -38.30 13.93
N SER A 453 -14.92 -38.59 15.12
CA SER A 453 -15.63 -39.36 16.13
C SER A 453 -16.20 -38.42 17.18
N ILE A 454 -17.50 -38.52 17.44
CA ILE A 454 -18.23 -37.72 18.43
C ILE A 454 -18.88 -38.69 19.40
N GLN A 455 -18.57 -38.55 20.69
CA GLN A 455 -19.26 -39.26 21.77
C GLN A 455 -19.87 -38.22 22.72
N VAL A 456 -21.14 -38.37 23.04
CA VAL A 456 -21.82 -37.50 24.01
C VAL A 456 -22.27 -38.37 25.17
N ASP A 457 -21.84 -38.01 26.39
CA ASP A 457 -22.26 -38.64 27.63
C ASP A 457 -23.01 -37.61 28.48
N VAL A 458 -24.23 -37.95 28.91
CA VAL A 458 -25.04 -37.11 29.80
C VAL A 458 -25.28 -37.87 31.10
N ASN A 459 -24.75 -37.32 32.18
CA ASN A 459 -24.88 -37.85 33.53
C ASN A 459 -25.93 -37.06 34.31
N GLN A 460 -26.71 -37.77 35.14
CA GLN A 460 -27.79 -37.19 35.93
C GLN A 460 -28.77 -36.36 35.10
N PHE A 461 -29.19 -36.92 33.96
CA PHE A 461 -30.15 -36.29 33.06
C PHE A 461 -31.48 -36.07 33.79
N LYS A 462 -32.08 -34.88 33.70
CA LYS A 462 -33.32 -34.49 34.39
C LYS A 462 -34.49 -34.11 33.47
N SER A 463 -34.26 -33.98 32.15
CA SER A 463 -35.28 -33.58 31.17
C SER A 463 -36.12 -34.77 30.68
N PHE A 464 -36.78 -35.43 31.63
CA PHE A 464 -37.67 -36.57 31.39
C PHE A 464 -38.88 -36.50 32.32
N VAL A 465 -39.92 -37.24 31.98
CA VAL A 465 -41.08 -37.47 32.85
C VAL A 465 -41.16 -38.96 33.17
N LEU A 466 -41.33 -39.27 34.45
CA LEU A 466 -41.58 -40.61 34.95
C LEU A 466 -43.04 -40.68 35.41
N ASP A 467 -43.84 -41.49 34.74
CA ASP A 467 -45.22 -41.77 35.11
C ASP A 467 -45.32 -43.21 35.60
N SER A 468 -46.10 -43.46 36.65
CA SER A 468 -46.56 -44.81 36.99
C SER A 468 -47.98 -45.02 36.47
N ASP A 469 -48.47 -46.26 36.52
CA ASP A 469 -49.89 -46.56 36.29
C ASP A 469 -50.85 -45.81 37.24
N PHE A 470 -50.33 -45.23 38.32
CA PHE A 470 -51.09 -44.51 39.35
C PHE A 470 -50.87 -42.99 39.30
N GLY A 471 -50.10 -42.48 38.32
CA GLY A 471 -49.84 -41.06 38.14
C GLY A 471 -48.35 -40.70 38.12
N LYS A 472 -48.07 -39.41 37.96
CA LYS A 472 -46.73 -38.85 37.79
C LYS A 472 -45.86 -39.02 39.05
N ILE A 473 -44.62 -39.47 38.86
CA ILE A 473 -43.64 -39.69 39.92
C ILE A 473 -42.69 -38.50 40.02
N ASP A 474 -42.46 -38.04 41.26
CA ASP A 474 -41.39 -37.12 41.62
C ASP A 474 -40.13 -37.93 41.99
N THR A 475 -39.12 -37.90 41.12
CA THR A 475 -37.88 -38.68 41.28
C THR A 475 -36.94 -38.12 42.36
N GLU A 476 -37.22 -36.94 42.92
CA GLU A 476 -36.41 -36.36 44.01
C GLU A 476 -36.79 -36.93 45.37
N LYS A 477 -37.91 -37.66 45.47
CA LYS A 477 -38.36 -38.34 46.68
C LYS A 477 -38.32 -39.85 46.47
N ALA A 478 -38.16 -40.61 47.55
CA ALA A 478 -38.27 -42.06 47.46
C ALA A 478 -39.70 -42.46 47.12
N PHE A 479 -39.88 -43.31 46.10
CA PHE A 479 -41.18 -43.68 45.55
C PHE A 479 -41.34 -45.20 45.40
N PHE A 480 -42.59 -45.64 45.24
CA PHE A 480 -42.94 -47.03 44.93
C PHE A 480 -43.17 -47.17 43.41
N PRO A 481 -42.18 -47.67 42.64
CA PRO A 481 -42.24 -47.72 41.17
C PRO A 481 -43.48 -48.45 40.62
N PHE A 482 -43.99 -49.44 41.35
CA PHE A 482 -45.10 -50.30 40.92
C PHE A 482 -46.37 -50.07 41.73
N GLY A 483 -46.47 -48.94 42.43
CA GLY A 483 -47.58 -48.60 43.34
C GLY A 483 -47.41 -49.17 44.75
N GLU A 484 -48.25 -48.72 45.68
CA GLU A 484 -48.21 -49.15 47.08
C GLU A 484 -48.64 -50.62 47.30
N ILE A 485 -49.31 -51.18 46.29
CA ILE A 485 -49.73 -52.58 46.19
C ILE A 485 -49.19 -53.12 44.85
N PRO A 486 -47.92 -53.54 44.79
CA PRO A 486 -47.29 -54.02 43.56
C PRO A 486 -47.99 -55.27 43.02
N LYS A 487 -48.31 -55.25 41.72
CA LYS A 487 -48.78 -56.41 40.95
C LYS A 487 -47.89 -56.62 39.73
N THR A 488 -47.75 -57.87 39.32
CA THR A 488 -47.10 -58.21 38.04
C THR A 488 -47.82 -57.50 36.90
N GLY A 489 -47.08 -56.79 36.05
CA GLY A 489 -47.62 -55.94 34.97
C GLY A 489 -47.75 -54.45 35.32
N ASN A 490 -47.75 -54.09 36.62
CA ASN A 490 -47.62 -52.67 37.00
C ASN A 490 -46.26 -52.17 36.52
N GLY A 491 -46.24 -50.95 35.99
CA GLY A 491 -45.05 -50.38 35.40
C GLY A 491 -44.92 -48.88 35.57
N MET A 492 -43.72 -48.41 35.19
CA MET A 492 -43.41 -47.01 35.03
C MET A 492 -43.08 -46.72 33.58
N ILE A 493 -43.55 -45.58 33.09
CA ILE A 493 -43.31 -45.08 31.75
C ILE A 493 -42.36 -43.90 31.85
N ILE A 494 -41.23 -43.99 31.18
CA ILE A 494 -40.28 -42.88 31.03
C ILE A 494 -40.50 -42.26 29.67
N SER A 495 -40.80 -40.96 29.68
CA SER A 495 -40.98 -40.15 28.49
C SER A 495 -39.86 -39.10 28.43
N SER A 496 -39.12 -39.07 27.32
CA SER A 496 -38.11 -38.03 27.09
C SER A 496 -38.12 -37.63 25.62
N ASN A 497 -37.82 -36.37 25.36
CA ASN A 497 -37.70 -35.88 23.98
C ASN A 497 -36.24 -35.99 23.51
N GLU A 498 -35.33 -35.46 24.32
CA GLU A 498 -33.89 -35.38 24.03
C GLU A 498 -33.23 -36.74 23.75
N PHE A 499 -33.55 -37.77 24.52
CA PHE A 499 -32.97 -39.12 24.35
C PHE A 499 -33.47 -39.77 23.06
N PHE A 500 -34.78 -39.68 22.80
CA PHE A 500 -35.42 -40.36 21.67
C PHE A 500 -35.13 -39.70 20.32
N MET A 501 -34.66 -38.45 20.28
CA MET A 501 -34.16 -37.83 19.05
C MET A 501 -32.85 -38.46 18.53
N LYS A 502 -32.12 -39.18 19.38
CA LYS A 502 -30.76 -39.65 19.09
C LYS A 502 -30.78 -41.15 18.82
N LYS A 503 -30.70 -41.53 17.54
CA LYS A 503 -30.60 -42.93 17.13
C LYS A 503 -29.36 -43.58 17.74
N ASN A 504 -29.49 -44.83 18.16
CA ASN A 504 -28.45 -45.63 18.83
C ASN A 504 -27.94 -45.04 20.15
N ALA A 505 -28.64 -44.07 20.75
CA ALA A 505 -28.35 -43.63 22.11
C ALA A 505 -28.63 -44.75 23.11
N ILE A 506 -27.75 -44.93 24.08
CA ILE A 506 -27.82 -45.98 25.09
C ILE A 506 -28.13 -45.32 26.43
N ALA A 507 -29.33 -45.54 26.94
CA ALA A 507 -29.70 -45.14 28.29
C ALA A 507 -29.12 -46.12 29.32
N SER A 508 -28.61 -45.59 30.43
CA SER A 508 -28.17 -46.31 31.62
C SER A 508 -28.95 -45.78 32.82
N ILE A 509 -29.93 -46.57 33.28
CA ILE A 509 -30.83 -46.21 34.38
C ILE A 509 -30.36 -46.95 35.62
N ILE A 510 -30.01 -46.21 36.67
CA ILE A 510 -29.55 -46.76 37.92
C ILE A 510 -30.67 -46.59 38.95
N LEU A 511 -31.13 -47.72 39.49
CA LEU A 511 -32.12 -47.79 40.55
C LEU A 511 -31.43 -48.28 41.83
N LYS A 512 -31.45 -47.46 42.89
CA LYS A 512 -31.01 -47.89 44.23
C LYS A 512 -32.23 -48.18 45.08
N SER A 513 -32.39 -49.43 45.51
CA SER A 513 -33.53 -49.89 46.32
C SER A 513 -33.10 -50.42 47.69
N ASP A 514 -34.06 -50.46 48.61
CA ASP A 514 -33.88 -51.00 49.97
C ASP A 514 -33.89 -52.54 49.94
N THR A 515 -32.76 -53.18 49.64
CA THR A 515 -32.49 -54.62 49.90
C THR A 515 -33.58 -55.64 49.52
N GLN A 516 -33.57 -56.15 48.28
CA GLN A 516 -33.74 -57.57 47.85
C GLN A 516 -33.96 -57.66 46.32
N HIS A 517 -33.69 -58.84 45.73
CA HIS A 517 -33.67 -59.09 44.27
C HIS A 517 -35.08 -59.23 43.71
N TYR A 518 -35.37 -58.54 42.60
CA TYR A 518 -36.61 -58.71 41.81
C TYR A 518 -36.28 -58.59 40.32
N ASN A 519 -36.97 -59.37 39.50
CA ASN A 519 -36.76 -59.37 38.05
C ASN A 519 -37.54 -58.21 37.40
N LEU A 520 -36.80 -57.24 36.87
CA LEU A 520 -37.37 -56.18 36.05
C LEU A 520 -37.22 -56.56 34.58
N LYS A 521 -38.31 -56.47 33.81
CA LYS A 521 -38.26 -56.59 32.36
C LYS A 521 -38.49 -55.21 31.74
N PRO A 522 -37.49 -54.64 31.04
CA PRO A 522 -37.74 -53.45 30.23
C PRO A 522 -38.59 -53.83 29.00
N PHE A 523 -39.58 -53.00 28.68
CA PHE A 523 -40.43 -53.14 27.50
C PHE A 523 -40.47 -51.82 26.72
N THR A 524 -40.17 -51.87 25.42
CA THR A 524 -40.20 -50.68 24.55
C THR A 524 -41.57 -50.60 23.87
N LEU A 525 -42.32 -49.52 24.10
CA LEU A 525 -43.56 -49.26 23.37
C LEU A 525 -43.25 -48.47 22.10
N THR A 526 -43.58 -49.04 20.94
CA THR A 526 -43.76 -48.31 19.69
C THR A 526 -45.21 -48.56 19.24
N ASN A 527 -45.91 -47.54 18.73
CA ASN A 527 -47.36 -47.57 18.39
C ASN A 527 -47.88 -48.92 17.86
N GLY A 528 -49.02 -49.49 18.24
CA GLY A 528 -50.13 -49.13 19.13
C GLY A 528 -51.19 -50.26 19.13
N VAL A 529 -52.26 -50.08 19.94
CA VAL A 529 -53.45 -50.92 20.16
C VAL A 529 -53.31 -52.02 21.24
N TYR A 530 -54.10 -51.83 22.30
CA TYR A 530 -54.42 -52.77 23.36
C TYR A 530 -55.48 -53.76 22.83
N GLU A 531 -55.17 -55.04 22.66
CA GLU A 531 -56.18 -56.12 22.65
C GLU A 531 -55.62 -57.45 23.19
N GLU A 532 -56.54 -58.25 23.72
CA GLU A 532 -56.41 -59.39 24.62
C GLU A 532 -55.72 -60.66 24.06
N TYR A 533 -55.07 -61.41 24.99
CA TYR A 533 -54.90 -62.88 25.06
C TYR A 533 -54.66 -63.73 23.78
N LYS A 534 -53.49 -64.41 23.66
CA LYS A 534 -53.34 -65.91 23.71
C LYS A 534 -52.00 -66.48 23.15
N LYS A 535 -51.46 -67.43 23.92
CA LYS A 535 -50.81 -68.73 23.61
C LYS A 535 -49.66 -68.89 22.59
N GLU A 536 -48.57 -69.44 23.13
CA GLU A 536 -47.71 -70.54 22.65
C GLU A 536 -47.31 -70.62 21.16
N ALA A 537 -46.03 -70.39 20.88
CA ALA A 537 -45.05 -71.38 20.40
C ALA A 537 -43.93 -70.70 19.61
N SER A 538 -42.70 -71.08 19.91
CA SER A 538 -41.44 -70.48 19.48
C SER A 538 -40.72 -71.35 18.45
N PHE A 539 -40.14 -70.78 17.38
CA PHE A 539 -38.71 -70.94 17.02
C PHE A 539 -38.23 -70.03 15.86
N LEU A 540 -36.91 -69.77 15.84
CA LEU A 540 -36.14 -68.71 15.15
C LEU A 540 -35.31 -69.22 13.95
N MET A 541 -34.95 -68.34 13.00
CA MET A 541 -33.63 -68.35 12.31
C MET A 541 -33.30 -66.98 11.60
N PRO A 542 -32.10 -66.71 11.03
CA PRO A 542 -31.08 -65.82 11.60
C PRO A 542 -30.61 -64.69 10.66
N ILE A 543 -30.00 -63.62 11.20
CA ILE A 543 -29.16 -62.69 10.43
C ILE A 543 -27.85 -62.45 11.20
N LEU A 544 -26.75 -62.50 10.45
CA LEU A 544 -25.36 -62.46 10.92
C LEU A 544 -25.04 -61.22 11.77
N ILE A 545 -24.58 -61.50 12.98
CA ILE A 545 -23.77 -60.61 13.81
C ILE A 545 -22.30 -60.93 13.46
N PRO A 546 -21.45 -59.95 13.10
CA PRO A 546 -20.01 -60.19 13.07
C PRO A 546 -19.53 -60.43 14.51
N ASN A 547 -18.90 -61.58 14.74
CA ASN A 547 -18.25 -62.02 15.98
C ASN A 547 -19.14 -62.45 17.15
N LEU A 548 -19.85 -63.59 17.02
CA LEU A 548 -20.03 -64.59 18.07
C LEU A 548 -20.41 -65.95 17.44
N SER A 549 -19.85 -67.05 17.98
CA SER A 549 -19.79 -68.42 17.40
C SER A 549 -21.14 -69.12 17.10
N PRO A 550 -21.19 -70.14 16.20
CA PRO A 550 -22.41 -70.61 15.54
C PRO A 550 -23.06 -71.86 16.19
N TYR A 551 -24.40 -71.92 16.18
CA TYR A 551 -25.19 -73.16 16.09
C TYR A 551 -26.46 -72.89 15.24
N TYR A 552 -26.81 -73.81 14.33
CA TYR A 552 -27.76 -73.69 13.20
C TYR A 552 -29.25 -73.93 13.56
N TYR A 553 -30.21 -73.55 12.68
CA TYR A 553 -31.32 -74.41 12.14
C TYR A 553 -32.31 -73.72 11.17
N ASN A 554 -32.37 -74.17 9.90
CA ASN A 554 -33.18 -73.66 8.76
C ASN A 554 -34.70 -73.44 9.01
N VAL A 555 -35.28 -72.40 8.37
CA VAL A 555 -36.71 -72.28 8.04
C VAL A 555 -36.91 -71.72 6.62
N SER A 556 -37.82 -72.37 5.87
CA SER A 556 -38.30 -72.06 4.53
C SER A 556 -39.44 -71.02 4.52
N LEU A 557 -39.43 -70.13 3.53
CA LEU A 557 -40.46 -69.12 3.22
C LEU A 557 -41.85 -69.72 2.95
N LEU A 558 -42.91 -69.00 3.37
CA LEU A 558 -44.00 -68.55 2.50
C LEU A 558 -44.78 -67.39 3.16
N ASN A 559 -45.26 -66.49 2.30
CA ASN A 559 -45.63 -65.09 2.55
C ASN A 559 -46.96 -64.89 3.29
N GLU A 560 -47.01 -63.92 4.22
CA GLU A 560 -47.87 -62.71 4.21
C GLU A 560 -47.69 -61.95 5.55
N PHE A 561 -47.47 -60.64 5.46
CA PHE A 561 -46.85 -59.79 6.50
C PHE A 561 -47.88 -59.03 7.36
N GLN A 562 -47.83 -59.21 8.69
CA GLN A 562 -48.04 -58.15 9.69
C GLN A 562 -47.09 -58.37 10.87
N ILE A 563 -46.16 -57.44 11.10
CA ILE A 563 -45.09 -57.58 12.10
C ILE A 563 -45.51 -56.91 13.41
N TYR A 564 -45.78 -57.72 14.43
CA TYR A 564 -45.57 -57.36 15.83
C TYR A 564 -44.19 -57.89 16.25
N GLN A 565 -43.27 -57.01 16.66
CA GLN A 565 -42.01 -57.41 17.27
C GLN A 565 -41.83 -56.64 18.58
N ALA A 566 -42.20 -57.26 19.70
CA ALA A 566 -41.57 -56.97 20.98
C ALA A 566 -40.19 -57.64 20.95
N LEU A 567 -39.11 -56.88 20.99
CA LEU A 567 -37.77 -57.41 21.27
C LEU A 567 -37.69 -57.64 22.79
N PRO A 568 -37.70 -58.88 23.31
CA PRO A 568 -37.30 -59.09 24.68
C PRO A 568 -35.79 -58.86 24.75
N ILE A 569 -35.37 -57.75 25.35
CA ILE A 569 -34.00 -57.64 25.84
C ILE A 569 -33.90 -58.63 27.01
N ARG A 570 -33.52 -59.88 26.73
CA ARG A 570 -33.05 -60.80 27.76
C ARG A 570 -31.62 -60.40 28.10
N SER A 571 -31.42 -59.51 29.07
CA SER A 571 -30.18 -59.55 29.83
C SER A 571 -30.24 -60.82 30.69
N SER A 572 -29.45 -61.82 30.35
CA SER A 572 -29.28 -63.04 31.14
C SER A 572 -28.31 -62.78 32.30
N ASN A 573 -28.59 -61.78 33.13
CA ASN A 573 -27.86 -61.61 34.37
C ASN A 573 -28.66 -62.29 35.49
N GLU A 574 -28.24 -63.50 35.87
CA GLU A 574 -28.47 -63.96 37.24
C GLU A 574 -27.65 -63.03 38.15
N PHE A 575 -28.36 -62.25 38.98
CA PHE A 575 -27.75 -61.26 39.85
C PHE A 575 -27.19 -61.93 41.11
N THR A 576 -25.88 -61.84 41.33
CA THR A 576 -25.20 -62.27 42.56
C THR A 576 -24.92 -61.09 43.49
N ALA A 577 -24.87 -61.38 44.79
CA ALA A 577 -25.26 -60.50 45.90
C ALA A 577 -24.27 -59.41 46.36
N GLU A 578 -23.41 -58.83 45.50
CA GLU A 578 -22.37 -57.90 45.97
C GLU A 578 -22.48 -56.43 45.53
N SER A 579 -23.51 -56.01 44.76
CA SER A 579 -23.72 -54.59 44.45
C SER A 579 -25.18 -54.16 44.61
N SER A 580 -25.45 -53.26 45.55
CA SER A 580 -26.79 -52.73 45.90
C SER A 580 -27.37 -51.70 44.90
N SER A 581 -26.90 -51.70 43.65
CA SER A 581 -27.36 -50.81 42.58
C SER A 581 -27.68 -51.61 41.31
N ASN A 582 -28.91 -51.48 40.82
CA ASN A 582 -29.36 -52.14 39.59
C ASN A 582 -29.23 -51.18 38.41
N THR A 583 -28.44 -51.53 37.40
CA THR A 583 -28.28 -50.74 36.16
C THR A 583 -29.02 -51.39 35.00
N ILE A 584 -29.95 -50.66 34.39
CA ILE A 584 -30.71 -51.08 33.20
C ILE A 584 -30.17 -50.34 32.00
N VAL A 585 -29.80 -51.08 30.95
CA VAL A 585 -29.26 -50.51 29.70
C VAL A 585 -30.30 -50.63 28.59
N ILE A 586 -30.69 -49.51 27.97
CA ILE A 586 -31.74 -49.46 26.94
C ILE A 586 -31.22 -48.72 25.71
N PRO A 587 -31.07 -49.40 24.54
CA PRO A 587 -30.70 -48.74 23.30
C PRO A 587 -31.93 -48.09 22.62
N ASN A 588 -31.74 -46.91 22.05
CA ASN A 588 -32.72 -46.24 21.21
C ASN A 588 -32.55 -46.66 19.75
N LEU A 589 -33.24 -47.73 19.33
CA LEU A 589 -33.21 -48.20 17.95
C LEU A 589 -34.26 -47.53 17.05
N TYR A 590 -35.22 -46.82 17.64
CA TYR A 590 -36.38 -46.22 16.95
C TYR A 590 -36.51 -44.74 17.33
N PRO A 591 -35.69 -43.85 16.73
CA PRO A 591 -35.72 -42.44 17.05
C PRO A 591 -37.04 -41.78 16.60
N LEU A 592 -37.29 -40.57 17.10
CA LEU A 592 -38.46 -39.77 16.73
C LEU A 592 -38.52 -39.51 15.21
N SER A 593 -39.72 -39.60 14.62
CA SER A 593 -39.96 -39.33 13.20
C SER A 593 -39.82 -37.85 12.82
N GLU A 594 -40.06 -36.95 13.77
CA GLU A 594 -39.94 -35.49 13.62
C GLU A 594 -39.19 -34.90 14.81
N TYR A 595 -38.27 -33.96 14.55
CA TYR A 595 -37.54 -33.25 15.60
C TYR A 595 -38.42 -32.15 16.20
N ASN A 596 -38.73 -32.25 17.49
CA ASN A 596 -39.50 -31.25 18.22
C ASN A 596 -38.70 -30.69 19.40
N TYR A 597 -38.28 -29.43 19.41
CA TYR A 597 -37.36 -28.92 20.43
C TYR A 597 -38.02 -28.40 21.72
N LYS A 598 -39.08 -29.07 22.19
CA LYS A 598 -39.67 -28.84 23.51
C LYS A 598 -38.92 -29.61 24.60
N GLU A 599 -38.95 -29.08 25.82
CA GLU A 599 -38.22 -29.64 26.98
C GLU A 599 -38.68 -31.06 27.34
N ILE A 600 -39.98 -31.32 27.21
CA ILE A 600 -40.64 -32.58 27.59
C ILE A 600 -41.70 -32.90 26.53
N ALA A 601 -41.75 -34.16 26.10
CA ALA A 601 -42.77 -34.66 25.18
C ALA A 601 -44.17 -34.59 25.82
N SER A 602 -45.16 -34.08 25.08
CA SER A 602 -46.58 -34.12 25.48
C SER A 602 -47.32 -35.23 24.73
N ASN A 603 -48.45 -35.71 25.26
CA ASN A 603 -49.26 -36.76 24.60
C ASN A 603 -49.77 -36.36 23.21
N GLN A 604 -49.77 -35.06 22.87
CA GLN A 604 -50.12 -34.56 21.53
C GLN A 604 -48.97 -34.63 20.52
N ILE A 605 -47.72 -34.89 20.95
CA ILE A 605 -46.52 -34.68 20.14
C ILE A 605 -45.70 -35.96 19.90
N VAL A 606 -45.94 -37.08 20.60
CA VAL A 606 -45.11 -38.28 20.36
C VAL A 606 -45.83 -39.61 20.56
N ALA A 607 -45.74 -40.45 19.52
CA ALA A 607 -46.19 -41.83 19.48
C ALA A 607 -45.08 -42.86 19.85
N ASN A 608 -43.80 -42.50 19.65
CA ASN A 608 -42.64 -43.42 19.76
C ASN A 608 -41.59 -43.01 20.84
N GLY A 609 -41.89 -42.09 21.76
CA GLY A 609 -40.92 -41.46 22.69
C GLY A 609 -41.03 -41.90 24.14
N LYS A 610 -41.43 -43.16 24.37
CA LYS A 610 -41.67 -43.71 25.72
C LYS A 610 -41.15 -45.12 25.82
N PHE A 611 -40.57 -45.49 26.97
CA PHE A 611 -40.32 -46.89 27.30
C PHE A 611 -40.94 -47.21 28.67
N ARG A 612 -41.45 -48.44 28.83
CA ARG A 612 -42.14 -48.89 30.02
C ARG A 612 -41.30 -49.95 30.72
N ILE A 613 -41.08 -49.79 32.02
CA ILE A 613 -40.42 -50.79 32.86
C ILE A 613 -41.52 -51.45 33.69
N GLU A 614 -41.68 -52.76 33.55
CA GLU A 614 -42.72 -53.52 34.24
C GLU A 614 -42.14 -54.45 35.30
N LEU A 615 -42.88 -54.63 36.39
CA LEU A 615 -42.58 -55.63 37.41
C LEU A 615 -42.99 -57.01 36.89
N PHE A 616 -42.02 -57.93 36.83
CA PHE A 616 -42.27 -59.31 36.45
C PHE A 616 -41.63 -60.27 37.46
N ASP A 617 -42.38 -60.59 38.51
CA ASP A 617 -41.90 -61.48 39.57
C ASP A 617 -43.06 -62.31 40.13
N ASN A 618 -42.84 -63.63 40.24
CA ASN A 618 -43.82 -64.60 40.72
C ASN A 618 -44.33 -64.27 42.13
N ALA A 619 -43.55 -63.56 42.95
CA ALA A 619 -43.97 -63.11 44.28
C ALA A 619 -45.13 -62.09 44.25
N PHE A 620 -45.37 -61.43 43.11
CA PHE A 620 -46.38 -60.40 42.90
C PHE A 620 -47.45 -60.79 41.86
N ASN A 621 -47.58 -62.08 41.55
CA ASN A 621 -48.53 -62.58 40.57
C ASN A 621 -49.92 -62.82 41.20
N ALA A 622 -51.01 -62.58 40.45
CA ALA A 622 -52.42 -62.87 40.80
C ALA A 622 -52.82 -62.63 42.29
N ASP A 623 -52.87 -61.36 42.72
CA ASP A 623 -53.21 -60.90 44.08
C ASP A 623 -52.42 -61.51 45.25
N ALA A 624 -51.42 -62.36 44.99
CA ALA A 624 -50.65 -63.07 46.01
C ALA A 624 -49.91 -62.14 46.98
N PHE A 625 -49.45 -60.98 46.50
CA PHE A 625 -48.86 -59.95 47.36
C PHE A 625 -49.88 -59.38 48.35
N MET A 626 -51.08 -59.01 47.86
CA MET A 626 -52.15 -58.47 48.69
C MET A 626 -52.61 -59.49 49.74
N PHE A 627 -52.75 -60.76 49.35
CA PHE A 627 -53.08 -61.85 50.27
C PHE A 627 -52.02 -62.03 51.37
N LYS A 628 -50.73 -62.12 50.99
CA LYS A 628 -49.61 -62.21 51.96
C LYS A 628 -49.52 -60.98 52.87
N TYR A 629 -49.82 -59.80 52.34
CA TYR A 629 -49.81 -58.54 53.10
C TYR A 629 -50.92 -58.51 54.15
N ILE A 630 -52.15 -58.90 53.79
CA ILE A 630 -53.29 -58.97 54.71
C ILE A 630 -53.04 -60.02 55.82
N VAL A 631 -52.50 -61.19 55.46
CA VAL A 631 -52.15 -62.25 56.43
C VAL A 631 -51.04 -61.83 57.37
N ALA A 632 -50.01 -61.12 56.89
CA ALA A 632 -48.91 -60.63 57.72
C ALA A 632 -49.31 -59.45 58.62
N ALA A 633 -50.23 -58.58 58.15
CA ALA A 633 -50.72 -57.42 58.90
C ALA A 633 -51.69 -57.79 60.04
N THR A 634 -52.33 -58.96 59.97
CA THR A 634 -53.30 -59.45 60.99
C THR A 634 -52.64 -60.29 62.10
N LYS A 635 -51.35 -60.59 62.01
CA LYS A 635 -50.59 -61.34 63.03
C LYS A 635 -49.51 -60.44 63.66
N PRO A 636 -49.48 -60.27 64.99
CA PRO A 636 -48.39 -59.55 65.63
C PRO A 636 -47.09 -60.35 65.47
N ALA A 637 -46.04 -59.71 64.95
CA ALA A 637 -44.66 -60.20 64.74
C ALA A 637 -44.31 -60.97 63.45
N THR A 638 -45.16 -60.98 62.40
CA THR A 638 -44.71 -61.37 61.04
C THR A 638 -44.19 -60.17 60.24
N PRO A 639 -43.00 -60.23 59.62
CA PRO A 639 -42.51 -59.13 58.79
C PRO A 639 -43.44 -58.94 57.59
N LEU A 640 -43.87 -57.69 57.36
CA LEU A 640 -44.69 -57.34 56.21
C LEU A 640 -43.96 -57.70 54.91
N PRO A 641 -44.66 -58.23 53.89
CA PRO A 641 -44.02 -58.53 52.62
C PRO A 641 -43.46 -57.25 52.01
N TYR A 642 -42.24 -57.36 51.50
CA TYR A 642 -41.45 -56.24 51.01
C TYR A 642 -42.15 -55.52 49.85
N LYS A 643 -42.20 -54.18 49.94
CA LYS A 643 -42.67 -53.31 48.87
C LYS A 643 -41.44 -52.73 48.16
N PRO A 644 -41.26 -52.96 46.84
CA PRO A 644 -40.17 -52.37 46.09
C PRO A 644 -40.20 -50.85 46.24
N ARG A 645 -39.17 -50.27 46.86
CA ARG A 645 -39.02 -48.82 47.04
C ARG A 645 -37.71 -48.38 46.42
N VAL A 646 -37.80 -47.39 45.53
CA VAL A 646 -36.64 -46.75 44.90
C VAL A 646 -36.29 -45.52 45.72
N LYS A 647 -35.05 -45.48 46.24
CA LYS A 647 -34.51 -44.33 46.98
C LYS A 647 -33.90 -43.29 46.07
N GLU A 648 -33.21 -43.75 45.03
CA GLU A 648 -32.51 -42.90 44.08
C GLU A 648 -32.76 -43.43 42.66
N PHE A 649 -33.16 -42.52 41.78
CA PHE A 649 -33.35 -42.77 40.36
C PHE A 649 -32.36 -41.89 39.60
N THR A 650 -31.44 -42.52 38.87
CA THR A 650 -30.48 -41.80 38.03
C THR A 650 -30.64 -42.27 36.60
N PHE A 651 -30.84 -41.31 35.70
CA PHE A 651 -30.88 -41.56 34.26
C PHE A 651 -29.63 -40.94 33.63
N ASN A 652 -28.76 -41.78 33.08
CA ASN A 652 -27.66 -41.37 32.24
C ASN A 652 -27.92 -41.86 30.82
N TYR A 653 -27.32 -41.22 29.81
CA TYR A 653 -27.29 -41.80 28.48
C TYR A 653 -26.01 -41.42 27.74
N SER A 654 -25.63 -42.24 26.77
CA SER A 654 -24.53 -41.94 25.88
C SER A 654 -24.90 -42.21 24.42
N VAL A 655 -24.31 -41.47 23.50
CA VAL A 655 -24.42 -41.70 22.05
C VAL A 655 -23.05 -41.56 21.42
N THR A 656 -22.73 -42.37 20.42
CA THR A 656 -21.47 -42.32 19.69
C THR A 656 -21.72 -42.33 18.19
N GLU A 657 -21.05 -41.43 17.48
CA GLU A 657 -21.09 -41.26 16.04
C GLU A 657 -19.66 -41.31 15.49
N ASN A 658 -19.43 -42.07 14.43
CA ASN A 658 -18.13 -42.19 13.78
C ASN A 658 -18.26 -41.86 12.30
N ILE A 659 -17.92 -40.63 11.96
CA ILE A 659 -18.14 -40.05 10.64
C ILE A 659 -16.88 -40.22 9.81
N LYS A 660 -17.01 -40.81 8.62
CA LYS A 660 -15.98 -40.78 7.58
C LYS A 660 -16.40 -39.81 6.49
N LEU A 661 -15.71 -38.69 6.33
CA LEU A 661 -16.07 -37.59 5.42
C LEU A 661 -15.92 -37.97 3.94
N ASN A 662 -14.88 -38.75 3.63
CA ASN A 662 -14.59 -39.22 2.27
C ASN A 662 -15.68 -40.14 1.69
N THR A 663 -16.33 -40.95 2.51
CA THR A 663 -17.40 -41.87 2.09
C THR A 663 -18.79 -41.42 2.53
N ARG A 664 -18.88 -40.42 3.43
CA ARG A 664 -20.11 -40.04 4.16
C ARG A 664 -20.87 -41.27 4.63
N SER A 665 -20.19 -42.09 5.43
CA SER A 665 -20.72 -43.35 5.97
C SER A 665 -20.45 -43.44 7.48
N GLY A 666 -21.36 -44.06 8.22
CA GLY A 666 -21.25 -44.22 9.68
C GLY A 666 -21.99 -43.17 10.50
N GLU A 667 -22.76 -42.30 9.83
CA GLU A 667 -23.69 -41.33 10.44
C GLU A 667 -25.03 -42.04 10.71
N ASP A 668 -25.37 -42.28 11.98
CA ASP A 668 -26.68 -42.81 12.38
C ASP A 668 -27.71 -41.70 12.62
N ASN A 669 -27.22 -40.51 12.97
CA ASN A 669 -27.99 -39.28 13.16
C ASN A 669 -27.66 -38.25 12.06
N PRO A 670 -28.55 -37.28 11.75
CA PRO A 670 -28.25 -36.21 10.80
C PRO A 670 -27.09 -35.34 11.26
N ILE A 671 -26.09 -35.12 10.39
CA ILE A 671 -24.93 -34.29 10.70
C ILE A 671 -24.57 -33.40 9.51
N ASP A 672 -24.74 -32.10 9.68
CA ASP A 672 -24.27 -31.10 8.75
C ASP A 672 -22.94 -30.53 9.22
N ILE A 673 -22.00 -30.37 8.28
CA ILE A 673 -20.65 -29.88 8.57
C ILE A 673 -20.37 -28.69 7.67
N TYR A 674 -19.93 -27.59 8.28
CA TYR A 674 -19.66 -26.33 7.62
C TYR A 674 -18.21 -25.91 7.85
N SER A 675 -17.55 -25.47 6.78
CA SER A 675 -16.29 -24.75 6.86
C SER A 675 -16.57 -23.29 7.22
N ILE A 676 -15.80 -22.77 8.17
CA ILE A 676 -15.78 -21.34 8.44
C ILE A 676 -14.95 -20.68 7.34
N LEU A 677 -15.48 -19.61 6.75
CA LEU A 677 -14.79 -18.76 5.79
C LEU A 677 -14.68 -17.33 6.35
N PRO A 678 -13.77 -16.48 5.82
CA PRO A 678 -13.55 -15.13 6.33
C PRO A 678 -14.82 -14.29 6.46
N PHE A 679 -15.72 -14.40 5.49
CA PHE A 679 -16.92 -13.57 5.37
C PHE A 679 -18.23 -14.38 5.34
N GLY A 680 -18.15 -15.71 5.46
CA GLY A 680 -19.30 -16.59 5.32
C GLY A 680 -18.97 -18.03 5.70
N TYR A 681 -19.61 -18.98 5.03
CA TYR A 681 -19.44 -20.40 5.31
C TYR A 681 -19.67 -21.25 4.06
N ALA A 682 -19.04 -22.43 4.01
CA ALA A 682 -19.30 -23.42 2.97
C ALA A 682 -19.78 -24.72 3.59
N LYS A 683 -20.91 -25.25 3.13
CA LYS A 683 -21.38 -26.58 3.52
C LYS A 683 -20.53 -27.64 2.83
N ILE A 684 -19.99 -28.58 3.60
CA ILE A 684 -19.13 -29.64 3.06
C ILE A 684 -20.02 -30.70 2.39
N MET A 685 -19.93 -30.78 1.07
CA MET A 685 -20.69 -31.70 0.23
C MET A 685 -20.26 -33.16 0.43
N ASN A 686 -21.08 -34.10 -0.05
CA ASN A 686 -20.85 -35.53 0.14
C ASN A 686 -19.58 -36.01 -0.57
N LYS A 687 -18.74 -36.77 0.16
CA LYS A 687 -17.55 -37.51 -0.33
C LYS A 687 -16.27 -36.70 -0.59
N GLU A 688 -16.00 -35.68 0.21
CA GLU A 688 -14.76 -34.91 0.12
C GLU A 688 -14.01 -34.88 1.46
N VAL A 689 -12.68 -34.92 1.39
CA VAL A 689 -11.82 -34.67 2.55
C VAL A 689 -11.84 -33.17 2.82
N PHE A 690 -12.08 -32.81 4.08
CA PHE A 690 -12.03 -31.40 4.46
C PHE A 690 -10.57 -30.97 4.56
N HIS A 691 -10.18 -29.96 3.80
CA HIS A 691 -8.90 -29.30 3.94
C HIS A 691 -9.12 -27.92 4.55
N PHE A 692 -8.38 -27.60 5.60
CA PHE A 692 -8.18 -26.20 5.98
C PHE A 692 -7.47 -25.49 4.82
N ILE A 693 -7.69 -24.19 4.63
CA ILE A 693 -7.25 -23.47 3.43
C ILE A 693 -5.76 -23.76 3.20
N GLN A 694 -5.47 -24.50 2.13
CA GLN A 694 -4.10 -24.77 1.73
C GLN A 694 -3.42 -23.45 1.42
N LYS A 695 -2.11 -23.34 1.70
CA LYS A 695 -1.30 -22.15 1.41
C LYS A 695 -1.55 -21.71 -0.05
N ASN A 696 -2.39 -20.69 -0.22
CA ASN A 696 -2.59 -20.08 -1.52
C ASN A 696 -1.27 -19.39 -1.89
N PRO A 697 -0.72 -19.58 -3.10
CA PRO A 697 0.51 -18.90 -3.52
C PRO A 697 0.41 -17.37 -3.52
N LEU A 698 -0.80 -16.81 -3.47
CA LEU A 698 -1.07 -15.38 -3.52
C LEU A 698 -1.27 -14.81 -2.11
N GLU A 699 -0.61 -13.69 -1.79
CA GLU A 699 -0.55 -13.11 -0.44
C GLU A 699 -1.79 -12.27 -0.07
N GLY A 700 -2.47 -11.68 -1.06
CA GLY A 700 -3.63 -10.80 -0.86
C GLY A 700 -4.76 -11.08 -1.83
N THR A 701 -6.00 -10.87 -1.40
CA THR A 701 -7.21 -11.06 -2.20
C THR A 701 -8.25 -9.98 -1.89
N LEU A 702 -8.85 -9.38 -2.91
CA LEU A 702 -9.95 -8.43 -2.83
C LEU A 702 -11.22 -9.07 -3.36
N PHE A 703 -12.36 -8.82 -2.73
CA PHE A 703 -13.68 -9.25 -3.17
C PHE A 703 -14.56 -8.02 -3.42
N LEU A 704 -15.04 -7.87 -4.65
CA LEU A 704 -15.95 -6.81 -5.06
C LEU A 704 -17.32 -7.41 -5.33
N GLY A 705 -18.33 -6.98 -4.57
CA GLY A 705 -19.72 -7.43 -4.69
C GLY A 705 -20.55 -6.38 -5.43
N PHE A 706 -21.14 -6.77 -6.55
CA PHE A 706 -21.95 -5.89 -7.40
C PHE A 706 -23.43 -6.29 -7.35
N GLU A 707 -24.30 -5.31 -7.05
CA GLU A 707 -25.76 -5.49 -7.08
C GLU A 707 -26.33 -5.23 -8.48
N LYS A 708 -27.46 -5.87 -8.80
CA LYS A 708 -28.21 -5.71 -10.07
C LYS A 708 -27.40 -6.08 -11.33
N ALA A 709 -26.39 -6.92 -11.17
CA ALA A 709 -25.60 -7.49 -12.26
C ALA A 709 -26.30 -8.74 -12.80
N ASN A 710 -26.60 -8.77 -14.10
CA ASN A 710 -27.14 -9.96 -14.77
C ASN A 710 -26.08 -10.60 -15.69
N PRO A 711 -26.20 -11.90 -15.99
CA PRO A 711 -25.36 -12.54 -17.00
C PRO A 711 -25.39 -11.80 -18.34
N ASN A 712 -24.22 -11.70 -18.98
CA ASN A 712 -23.95 -10.99 -20.24
C ASN A 712 -24.02 -9.45 -20.16
N ASP A 713 -24.27 -8.84 -19.00
CA ASP A 713 -24.14 -7.40 -18.84
C ASP A 713 -22.65 -6.99 -18.95
N GLY A 714 -22.39 -5.87 -19.63
CA GLY A 714 -21.07 -5.24 -19.63
C GLY A 714 -20.88 -4.44 -18.34
N LEU A 715 -19.84 -4.75 -17.58
CA LEU A 715 -19.47 -4.01 -16.37
C LEU A 715 -18.12 -3.31 -16.59
N ARG A 716 -18.13 -1.98 -16.50
CA ARG A 716 -16.92 -1.17 -16.44
C ARG A 716 -16.86 -0.40 -15.13
N PHE A 717 -15.74 -0.50 -14.43
CA PHE A 717 -15.52 0.20 -13.19
C PHE A 717 -14.10 0.77 -13.12
N LEU A 718 -13.96 1.89 -12.45
CA LEU A 718 -12.68 2.56 -12.21
C LEU A 718 -12.11 2.05 -10.89
N ILE A 719 -10.86 1.61 -10.92
CA ILE A 719 -10.03 1.54 -9.72
C ILE A 719 -9.12 2.76 -9.72
N GLN A 720 -9.38 3.69 -8.80
CA GLN A 720 -8.51 4.82 -8.55
C GLN A 720 -7.47 4.43 -7.50
N LEU A 721 -6.20 4.64 -7.86
CA LEU A 721 -5.05 4.36 -7.02
C LEU A 721 -4.25 5.64 -6.75
N GLU A 722 -3.53 5.64 -5.63
CA GLU A 722 -2.54 6.66 -5.31
C GLU A 722 -1.21 6.25 -5.96
N GLU A 723 -0.96 6.75 -7.16
CA GLU A 723 0.20 6.37 -7.97
C GLU A 723 1.52 6.72 -7.25
N GLY A 724 2.48 5.80 -7.29
CA GLY A 724 3.78 5.96 -6.61
C GLY A 724 3.85 5.41 -5.19
N THR A 725 2.77 4.84 -4.66
CA THR A 725 2.76 4.20 -3.33
C THR A 725 3.17 2.73 -3.32
N ALA A 726 3.11 2.04 -4.46
CA ALA A 726 3.64 0.69 -4.62
C ALA A 726 5.16 0.68 -4.38
N ASN A 727 5.68 -0.34 -3.69
CA ASN A 727 7.10 -0.45 -3.39
C ASN A 727 7.91 -0.63 -4.69
N PRO A 728 8.72 0.37 -5.09
CA PRO A 728 9.45 0.33 -6.36
C PRO A 728 10.68 -0.58 -6.34
N LEU A 729 11.05 -1.11 -5.16
CA LEU A 729 12.16 -2.07 -5.03
C LEU A 729 11.74 -3.50 -5.41
N LEU A 730 10.44 -3.77 -5.49
CA LEU A 730 9.88 -5.09 -5.79
C LEU A 730 9.54 -5.24 -7.28
N GLU A 731 9.37 -6.49 -7.72
CA GLU A 731 8.77 -6.77 -9.02
C GLU A 731 7.24 -6.57 -8.97
N PRO A 732 6.58 -6.23 -10.09
CA PRO A 732 5.14 -6.04 -10.14
C PRO A 732 4.38 -7.30 -9.70
N ALA A 733 3.28 -7.09 -8.97
CA ALA A 733 2.42 -8.17 -8.56
C ALA A 733 1.79 -8.89 -9.77
N LYS A 734 1.67 -10.21 -9.70
CA LYS A 734 0.81 -10.98 -10.59
C LYS A 734 -0.62 -10.86 -10.08
N VAL A 735 -1.52 -10.44 -10.96
CA VAL A 735 -2.95 -10.28 -10.66
C VAL A 735 -3.76 -11.35 -11.39
N SER A 736 -4.70 -11.98 -10.70
CA SER A 736 -5.64 -12.94 -11.28
C SER A 736 -7.08 -12.61 -10.90
N TYR A 737 -7.98 -12.80 -11.85
CA TYR A 737 -9.40 -12.50 -11.72
C TYR A 737 -10.24 -13.78 -11.73
N GLU A 738 -11.09 -13.94 -10.73
CA GLU A 738 -12.00 -15.08 -10.58
C GLU A 738 -13.40 -14.58 -10.18
N TYR A 739 -14.45 -15.31 -10.52
CA TYR A 739 -15.82 -14.97 -10.15
C TYR A 739 -16.48 -16.13 -9.39
N LEU A 740 -17.49 -15.80 -8.57
CA LEU A 740 -18.19 -16.79 -7.75
C LEU A 740 -19.43 -17.32 -8.47
N ASP A 741 -19.51 -18.63 -8.61
CA ASP A 741 -20.68 -19.35 -9.14
C ASP A 741 -20.97 -20.58 -8.27
N LYS A 742 -22.14 -20.64 -7.63
CA LYS A 742 -22.56 -21.75 -6.75
C LYS A 742 -21.50 -22.16 -5.71
N ASN A 743 -20.95 -21.21 -4.96
CA ASN A 743 -19.83 -21.41 -4.02
C ASN A 743 -18.55 -21.99 -4.65
N THR A 744 -18.37 -21.87 -5.97
CA THR A 744 -17.13 -22.26 -6.66
C THR A 744 -16.51 -21.06 -7.35
N TRP A 745 -15.22 -20.83 -7.11
CA TRP A 745 -14.46 -19.78 -7.78
C TRP A 745 -14.02 -20.28 -9.16
N LYS A 746 -14.53 -19.65 -10.21
CA LYS A 746 -14.17 -19.94 -11.61
C LYS A 746 -13.26 -18.84 -12.14
N LYS A 747 -12.24 -19.23 -12.92
CA LYS A 747 -11.37 -18.28 -13.60
C LYS A 747 -12.13 -17.59 -14.72
N SER A 748 -11.96 -16.28 -14.82
CA SER A 748 -12.46 -15.53 -15.96
C SER A 748 -11.52 -15.71 -17.16
N ASP A 749 -12.07 -15.77 -18.37
CA ASP A 749 -11.27 -15.83 -19.59
C ASP A 749 -10.42 -14.56 -19.72
N SER A 750 -9.12 -14.71 -19.96
CA SER A 750 -8.18 -13.58 -20.07
C SER A 750 -8.56 -12.59 -21.16
N ASN A 751 -9.26 -13.04 -22.21
CA ASN A 751 -9.71 -12.19 -23.32
C ASN A 751 -10.99 -11.41 -22.99
N ALA A 752 -11.71 -11.78 -21.92
CA ALA A 752 -12.96 -11.14 -21.52
C ALA A 752 -12.74 -9.98 -20.53
N ILE A 753 -11.51 -9.80 -20.02
CA ILE A 753 -11.14 -8.74 -19.08
C ILE A 753 -10.17 -7.78 -19.74
N GLY A 754 -10.57 -6.51 -19.84
CA GLY A 754 -9.65 -5.41 -20.15
C GLY A 754 -9.22 -4.71 -18.86
N ASP A 755 -7.93 -4.77 -18.53
CA ASP A 755 -7.34 -4.17 -17.33
C ASP A 755 -6.39 -3.02 -17.72
N GLU A 756 -6.78 -1.77 -17.44
CA GLU A 756 -5.92 -0.59 -17.64
C GLU A 756 -5.08 -0.23 -16.39
N THR A 757 -5.14 -1.01 -15.30
CA THR A 757 -4.45 -0.70 -14.03
C THR A 757 -2.98 -1.15 -13.99
N PHE A 758 -2.53 -1.93 -14.98
CA PHE A 758 -1.19 -2.54 -15.07
C PHE A 758 -0.77 -3.20 -13.76
N SER A 759 -1.46 -4.27 -13.37
CA SER A 759 -1.24 -4.97 -12.10
C SER A 759 -1.48 -4.08 -10.86
N LEU A 760 -2.49 -3.21 -10.90
CA LEU A 760 -2.83 -2.30 -9.80
C LEU A 760 -1.66 -1.35 -9.41
N THR A 761 -0.88 -0.91 -10.40
CA THR A 761 0.21 0.06 -10.20
C THR A 761 -0.15 1.47 -10.69
N GLN A 762 -1.25 1.61 -11.43
CA GLN A 762 -1.81 2.90 -11.83
C GLN A 762 -3.35 2.91 -11.80
N SER A 763 -3.92 4.11 -11.81
CA SER A 763 -5.38 4.26 -11.90
C SER A 763 -5.86 3.86 -13.29
N GLY A 764 -6.93 3.08 -13.37
CA GLY A 764 -7.41 2.57 -14.65
C GLY A 764 -8.80 1.96 -14.58
N LEU A 765 -9.40 1.80 -15.76
CA LEU A 765 -10.66 1.11 -15.93
C LEU A 765 -10.43 -0.39 -16.02
N ILE A 766 -11.28 -1.15 -15.34
CA ILE A 766 -11.44 -2.59 -15.55
C ILE A 766 -12.77 -2.79 -16.26
N SER A 767 -12.71 -3.54 -17.35
CA SER A 767 -13.86 -3.92 -18.17
C SER A 767 -14.02 -5.43 -18.15
N ILE A 768 -15.22 -5.90 -17.81
CA ILE A 768 -15.56 -7.32 -17.77
C ILE A 768 -16.94 -7.51 -18.38
N THR A 769 -17.09 -8.54 -19.21
CA THR A 769 -18.41 -9.05 -19.60
C THR A 769 -18.82 -10.07 -18.57
N ILE A 770 -19.94 -9.86 -17.88
CA ILE A 770 -20.35 -10.73 -16.77
C ILE A 770 -20.67 -12.13 -17.32
N PRO A 771 -19.97 -13.18 -16.87
CA PRO A 771 -20.21 -14.55 -17.34
C PRO A 771 -21.55 -15.07 -16.83
N GLU A 772 -21.99 -16.25 -17.29
CA GLU A 772 -23.11 -16.93 -16.65
C GLU A 772 -22.73 -17.34 -15.21
N PHE A 773 -23.55 -16.92 -14.25
CA PHE A 773 -23.39 -17.22 -12.83
C PHE A 773 -24.74 -17.38 -12.14
N ASP A 774 -24.78 -18.19 -11.09
CA ASP A 774 -25.90 -18.31 -10.16
C ASP A 774 -25.46 -17.87 -8.76
N SER A 775 -26.06 -16.78 -8.27
CA SER A 775 -25.76 -16.19 -6.97
C SER A 775 -26.77 -16.54 -5.88
N THR A 776 -27.84 -17.27 -6.21
CA THR A 776 -28.93 -17.57 -5.27
C THR A 776 -28.51 -18.57 -4.19
N SER A 777 -27.62 -19.49 -4.53
CA SER A 777 -27.13 -20.54 -3.64
C SER A 777 -25.81 -20.19 -2.93
N ASN A 778 -25.31 -18.97 -3.06
CA ASN A 778 -24.02 -18.59 -2.49
C ASN A 778 -24.13 -18.41 -0.97
N THR A 779 -23.20 -19.04 -0.25
CA THR A 779 -23.05 -18.98 1.21
C THR A 779 -21.64 -18.55 1.64
N GLU A 780 -20.63 -18.63 0.75
CA GLU A 780 -19.27 -18.14 1.05
C GLU A 780 -19.25 -16.62 1.27
N LEU A 781 -20.08 -15.91 0.52
CA LEU A 781 -20.28 -14.47 0.55
C LEU A 781 -21.79 -14.18 0.42
N GLU A 782 -22.19 -12.92 0.55
CA GLU A 782 -23.58 -12.51 0.47
C GLU A 782 -24.24 -12.98 -0.85
N SER A 783 -25.44 -13.57 -0.74
CA SER A 783 -26.21 -14.08 -1.88
C SER A 783 -26.80 -12.95 -2.72
N ASN A 784 -27.20 -13.26 -3.96
CA ASN A 784 -27.81 -12.31 -4.92
C ASN A 784 -26.88 -11.18 -5.42
N LEU A 785 -25.57 -11.28 -5.20
CA LEU A 785 -24.58 -10.36 -5.73
C LEU A 785 -23.66 -11.07 -6.72
N PHE A 786 -23.18 -10.33 -7.73
CA PHE A 786 -22.08 -10.78 -8.56
C PHE A 786 -20.76 -10.48 -7.85
N TRP A 787 -19.99 -11.52 -7.54
CA TRP A 787 -18.72 -11.38 -6.84
C TRP A 787 -17.54 -11.57 -7.79
N LEU A 788 -16.67 -10.55 -7.82
CA LEU A 788 -15.38 -10.58 -8.49
C LEU A 788 -14.27 -10.64 -7.45
N LYS A 789 -13.39 -11.63 -7.57
CA LYS A 789 -12.20 -11.81 -6.74
C LYS A 789 -10.96 -11.43 -7.52
N ILE A 790 -10.17 -10.54 -6.93
CA ILE A 790 -8.90 -10.06 -7.46
C ILE A 790 -7.80 -10.53 -6.51
N SER A 791 -6.98 -11.49 -6.93
CA SER A 791 -5.89 -12.03 -6.11
C SER A 791 -4.54 -11.49 -6.60
N VAL A 792 -3.67 -11.14 -5.64
CA VAL A 792 -2.37 -10.52 -5.89
C VAL A 792 -1.24 -11.33 -5.26
N SER A 793 -0.12 -11.46 -5.99
CA SER A 793 1.02 -12.26 -5.51
C SER A 793 1.81 -11.61 -4.37
N ASN A 794 1.91 -10.27 -4.35
CA ASN A 794 2.63 -9.52 -3.35
C ASN A 794 1.86 -8.23 -3.02
N ILE A 795 1.54 -8.02 -1.75
CA ILE A 795 0.71 -6.89 -1.29
C ILE A 795 1.45 -5.55 -1.25
N GLU A 796 2.79 -5.56 -1.19
CA GLU A 796 3.62 -4.34 -1.15
C GLU A 796 3.91 -3.79 -2.55
N ALA A 797 3.80 -4.62 -3.58
CA ALA A 797 3.99 -4.23 -4.98
C ALA A 797 2.74 -3.59 -5.62
N VAL A 798 1.68 -3.33 -4.83
CA VAL A 798 0.41 -2.75 -5.27
C VAL A 798 0.23 -1.35 -4.68
N CYS A 799 -0.35 -0.43 -5.44
CA CYS A 799 -0.62 0.93 -4.94
C CYS A 799 -1.74 0.95 -3.89
N LYS A 800 -1.72 1.96 -3.03
CA LYS A 800 -2.84 2.29 -2.16
C LYS A 800 -4.08 2.64 -2.99
N PHE A 801 -5.23 2.18 -2.53
CA PHE A 801 -6.52 2.43 -3.15
C PHE A 801 -7.05 3.77 -2.69
N VAL A 802 -7.61 4.55 -3.61
CA VAL A 802 -8.32 5.80 -3.30
C VAL A 802 -9.83 5.57 -3.40
N GLY A 803 -10.28 4.80 -4.40
CA GLY A 803 -11.67 4.42 -4.53
C GLY A 803 -11.95 3.48 -5.72
N VAL A 804 -13.08 2.80 -5.66
CA VAL A 804 -13.62 1.91 -6.69
C VAL A 804 -15.00 2.42 -7.09
N HIS A 805 -15.18 2.77 -8.36
CA HIS A 805 -16.40 3.38 -8.87
C HIS A 805 -16.99 2.57 -10.02
N ALA A 806 -18.23 2.10 -9.87
CA ALA A 806 -18.96 1.43 -10.95
C ALA A 806 -19.40 2.44 -12.03
N GLN A 807 -19.73 1.93 -13.23
CA GLN A 807 -20.21 2.72 -14.38
C GLN A 807 -19.24 3.82 -14.82
N ALA A 808 -17.94 3.53 -14.80
CA ALA A 808 -16.91 4.50 -15.13
C ALA A 808 -16.47 4.43 -16.60
N LEU A 809 -16.11 5.59 -17.15
CA LEU A 809 -15.66 5.76 -18.54
C LEU A 809 -14.52 6.75 -18.63
N LYS A 810 -13.78 6.67 -19.74
CA LYS A 810 -12.65 7.54 -20.04
C LYS A 810 -13.03 8.51 -21.14
N ALA A 811 -12.87 9.80 -20.86
CA ALA A 811 -13.08 10.88 -21.82
C ALA A 811 -11.81 11.69 -22.01
N VAL A 812 -11.51 12.10 -23.24
CA VAL A 812 -10.28 12.81 -23.65
C VAL A 812 -10.63 14.21 -24.11
N LEU A 813 -9.79 15.20 -23.78
CA LEU A 813 -9.97 16.58 -24.22
C LEU A 813 -9.97 16.67 -25.75
N THR A 814 -10.97 17.36 -26.30
CA THR A 814 -11.17 17.53 -27.75
C THR A 814 -11.64 18.94 -28.06
N ASP A 815 -11.27 19.43 -29.25
CA ASP A 815 -11.74 20.74 -29.74
C ASP A 815 -13.07 20.58 -30.48
N TYR A 816 -14.13 20.27 -29.72
CA TYR A 816 -15.46 19.98 -30.27
C TYR A 816 -16.06 21.14 -31.08
N GLU A 817 -15.87 22.38 -30.62
CA GLU A 817 -16.39 23.59 -31.28
C GLU A 817 -15.46 24.17 -32.36
N LYS A 818 -14.33 23.51 -32.68
CA LYS A 818 -13.27 24.04 -33.57
C LYS A 818 -12.77 25.43 -33.14
N SER A 819 -12.73 25.64 -31.83
CA SER A 819 -12.34 26.88 -31.17
C SER A 819 -10.82 27.02 -30.99
N GLY A 820 -10.06 25.98 -31.34
CA GLY A 820 -8.63 25.85 -31.07
C GLY A 820 -8.33 25.41 -29.64
N ALA A 821 -9.26 24.76 -28.95
CA ALA A 821 -9.07 24.32 -27.57
C ALA A 821 -7.94 23.29 -27.46
N VAL A 822 -6.87 23.65 -26.76
CA VAL A 822 -5.70 22.82 -26.51
C VAL A 822 -5.47 22.63 -25.02
N PHE A 823 -4.73 21.59 -24.67
CA PHE A 823 -4.33 21.39 -23.29
C PHE A 823 -3.39 22.50 -22.83
N LEU A 824 -3.72 23.10 -21.68
CA LEU A 824 -2.94 24.14 -21.00
C LEU A 824 -2.68 23.75 -19.55
N GLU A 825 -3.73 23.32 -18.86
CA GLU A 825 -3.71 22.99 -17.43
C GLU A 825 -4.65 21.81 -17.14
N ASN A 826 -4.34 21.07 -16.07
CA ASN A 826 -5.19 19.97 -15.60
C ASN A 826 -6.55 20.50 -15.15
N THR A 827 -7.60 19.77 -15.52
CA THR A 827 -8.98 20.08 -15.18
C THR A 827 -9.27 19.55 -13.77
N PRO A 828 -9.67 20.41 -12.81
CA PRO A 828 -9.95 20.00 -11.44
C PRO A 828 -11.07 18.96 -11.34
N LYS A 829 -11.10 18.21 -10.23
CA LYS A 829 -12.19 17.30 -9.88
C LYS A 829 -13.55 18.02 -9.86
N GLU A 830 -14.62 17.28 -10.12
CA GLU A 830 -16.03 17.73 -10.08
C GLU A 830 -16.41 18.86 -11.04
N THR A 831 -15.55 19.23 -12.00
CA THR A 831 -15.87 20.29 -12.98
C THR A 831 -16.80 19.81 -14.09
N ILE A 832 -16.65 18.55 -14.54
CA ILE A 832 -17.54 17.96 -15.55
C ILE A 832 -18.78 17.39 -14.86
N SER A 833 -19.93 18.02 -15.12
CA SER A 833 -21.21 17.64 -14.50
C SER A 833 -22.33 17.33 -15.51
N LYS A 834 -22.14 17.64 -16.81
CA LYS A 834 -23.19 17.53 -17.84
C LYS A 834 -22.65 17.03 -19.18
N ILE A 835 -23.49 16.30 -19.92
CA ILE A 835 -23.28 15.98 -21.34
C ILE A 835 -23.67 17.21 -22.17
N TYR A 836 -22.97 17.47 -23.26
CA TYR A 836 -23.32 18.52 -24.21
C TYR A 836 -24.68 18.26 -24.87
N THR A 837 -24.86 17.06 -25.43
CA THR A 837 -26.15 16.56 -25.92
C THR A 837 -26.82 15.71 -24.83
N PRO A 838 -27.94 16.17 -24.24
CA PRO A 838 -28.54 15.47 -23.11
C PRO A 838 -29.08 14.10 -23.53
N ILE A 839 -28.71 13.06 -22.78
CA ILE A 839 -29.26 11.70 -22.91
C ILE A 839 -30.27 11.53 -21.78
N ASN A 840 -31.57 11.42 -22.10
CA ASN A 840 -32.67 11.39 -21.11
C ASN A 840 -32.59 10.26 -20.07
N LYS A 841 -31.74 9.24 -20.30
CA LYS A 841 -31.53 8.11 -19.37
C LYS A 841 -30.43 8.35 -18.33
N VAL A 842 -29.62 9.40 -18.50
CA VAL A 842 -28.53 9.76 -17.58
C VAL A 842 -29.06 10.71 -16.51
N LYS A 843 -28.94 10.32 -15.24
CA LYS A 843 -29.34 11.12 -14.09
C LYS A 843 -28.26 12.13 -13.70
N LYS A 844 -27.02 11.66 -13.60
CA LYS A 844 -25.88 12.50 -13.18
C LYS A 844 -24.58 11.99 -13.78
N ILE A 845 -23.68 12.91 -14.08
CA ILE A 845 -22.28 12.62 -14.39
C ILE A 845 -21.41 13.26 -13.33
N ILE A 846 -20.41 12.52 -12.89
CA ILE A 846 -19.48 12.96 -11.87
C ILE A 846 -18.07 12.70 -12.38
N GLN A 847 -17.22 13.72 -12.27
CA GLN A 847 -15.78 13.57 -12.40
C GLN A 847 -15.17 13.46 -10.99
N PRO A 848 -14.90 12.24 -10.47
CA PRO A 848 -14.42 12.09 -9.10
C PRO A 848 -13.00 12.65 -8.87
N TYR A 849 -12.15 12.70 -9.90
CA TYR A 849 -10.73 13.06 -9.80
C TYR A 849 -10.30 14.05 -10.89
N SER A 850 -9.21 14.80 -10.64
CA SER A 850 -8.64 15.73 -11.63
C SER A 850 -8.17 15.01 -12.89
N SER A 851 -7.96 15.74 -13.98
CA SER A 851 -7.48 15.15 -15.23
C SER A 851 -6.02 14.69 -15.18
N PHE A 852 -5.68 13.77 -16.09
CA PHE A 852 -4.41 13.07 -16.15
C PHE A 852 -3.73 13.21 -17.51
N SER A 853 -2.39 13.12 -17.52
CA SER A 853 -1.55 12.90 -18.71
C SER A 853 -1.59 13.95 -19.84
N GLY A 854 -2.04 15.18 -19.58
CA GLY A 854 -1.94 16.28 -20.55
C GLY A 854 -0.53 16.85 -20.68
N ARG A 855 -0.16 17.32 -21.89
CA ARG A 855 1.10 18.05 -22.14
C ARG A 855 0.83 19.29 -22.98
N ILE A 856 1.43 20.41 -22.59
CA ILE A 856 1.35 21.66 -23.37
C ILE A 856 2.06 21.51 -24.71
N LYS A 857 1.77 22.42 -25.64
CA LYS A 857 2.49 22.52 -26.92
C LYS A 857 3.99 22.74 -26.67
N GLU A 858 4.83 22.05 -27.43
CA GLU A 858 6.29 22.14 -27.29
C GLU A 858 6.80 23.54 -27.68
N PRO A 859 7.58 24.22 -26.80
CA PRO A 859 8.22 25.49 -27.15
C PRO A 859 9.43 25.28 -28.09
N ASP A 860 9.83 26.33 -28.81
CA ASP A 860 10.92 26.26 -29.80
C ASP A 860 12.26 25.78 -29.20
N SER A 861 12.60 26.21 -27.98
CA SER A 861 13.81 25.77 -27.29
C SER A 861 13.84 24.25 -27.06
N ALA A 862 12.70 23.67 -26.66
CA ALA A 862 12.56 22.22 -26.47
C ALA A 862 12.65 21.47 -27.82
N LEU A 863 12.09 22.04 -28.89
CA LEU A 863 12.24 21.50 -30.24
C LEU A 863 13.71 21.45 -30.68
N TYR A 864 14.49 22.51 -30.45
CA TYR A 864 15.92 22.53 -30.79
C TYR A 864 16.68 21.44 -30.03
N THR A 865 16.42 21.30 -28.73
CA THR A 865 17.02 20.24 -27.91
C THR A 865 16.64 18.86 -28.43
N ARG A 866 15.34 18.58 -28.59
CA ARG A 866 14.84 17.29 -29.07
C ARG A 866 15.39 16.94 -30.46
N THR A 867 15.46 17.90 -31.36
CA THR A 867 15.92 17.68 -32.74
C THR A 867 17.42 17.43 -32.77
N SER A 868 18.21 18.22 -32.04
CA SER A 868 19.64 18.00 -31.90
C SER A 868 19.94 16.61 -31.32
N GLU A 869 19.18 16.19 -30.30
CA GLU A 869 19.31 14.86 -29.72
C GLU A 869 18.95 13.77 -30.73
N ARG A 870 17.81 13.92 -31.41
CA ARG A 870 17.30 12.97 -32.39
C ARG A 870 18.24 12.77 -33.57
N LEU A 871 18.93 13.82 -34.04
CA LEU A 871 19.91 13.71 -35.13
C LEU A 871 21.08 12.79 -34.75
N ARG A 872 21.42 12.72 -33.45
CA ARG A 872 22.47 11.84 -32.93
C ARG A 872 21.98 10.42 -32.74
N HIS A 873 20.95 10.21 -31.91
CA HIS A 873 20.51 8.86 -31.54
C HIS A 873 19.59 8.19 -32.58
N LYS A 874 19.05 8.96 -33.56
CA LYS A 874 18.18 8.48 -34.65
C LYS A 874 17.02 7.59 -34.19
N ASN A 875 16.48 7.88 -33.00
CA ASN A 875 15.42 7.08 -32.36
C ASN A 875 15.78 5.61 -32.13
N ARG A 876 17.04 5.31 -31.80
CA ARG A 876 17.53 3.99 -31.44
C ARG A 876 18.33 4.10 -30.14
N ALA A 877 18.12 3.16 -29.23
CA ALA A 877 18.85 3.09 -27.97
C ALA A 877 20.04 2.14 -28.13
N ILE A 878 21.25 2.70 -28.32
CA ILE A 878 22.47 1.93 -28.58
C ILE A 878 23.51 2.20 -27.49
N THR A 879 23.91 3.47 -27.34
CA THR A 879 24.89 3.91 -26.35
C THR A 879 24.20 4.35 -25.06
N THR A 880 24.94 4.43 -23.95
CA THR A 880 24.42 4.93 -22.66
C THR A 880 23.77 6.30 -22.79
N TRP A 881 24.39 7.20 -23.56
CA TRP A 881 23.85 8.52 -23.88
C TRP A 881 22.48 8.45 -24.57
N ASP A 882 22.30 7.52 -25.52
CA ASP A 882 21.02 7.36 -26.23
C ASP A 882 19.91 6.90 -25.27
N TYR A 883 20.19 5.91 -24.42
CA TYR A 883 19.23 5.43 -23.42
C TYR A 883 18.80 6.58 -22.50
N GLU A 884 19.75 7.34 -21.98
CA GLU A 884 19.47 8.41 -21.01
C GLU A 884 18.64 9.53 -21.63
N LYS A 885 19.02 10.04 -22.81
CA LYS A 885 18.28 11.14 -23.46
C LYS A 885 16.90 10.73 -23.93
N ILE A 886 16.74 9.51 -24.45
CA ILE A 886 15.43 9.03 -24.89
C ILE A 886 14.47 8.89 -23.70
N VAL A 887 14.94 8.37 -22.56
CA VAL A 887 14.12 8.27 -21.35
C VAL A 887 13.71 9.65 -20.84
N LEU A 888 14.65 10.59 -20.73
CA LEU A 888 14.36 11.95 -20.26
C LEU A 888 13.47 12.76 -21.24
N GLN A 889 13.53 12.44 -22.54
CA GLN A 889 12.64 13.01 -23.55
C GLN A 889 11.21 12.53 -23.37
N GLU A 890 11.02 11.21 -23.22
CA GLU A 890 9.68 10.62 -23.19
C GLU A 890 9.01 10.76 -21.81
N PHE A 891 9.80 10.77 -20.73
CA PHE A 891 9.31 10.78 -19.34
C PHE A 891 9.82 12.01 -18.56
N PRO A 892 9.12 13.17 -18.65
CA PRO A 892 9.49 14.40 -17.94
C PRO A 892 9.47 14.30 -16.41
N GLU A 893 8.81 13.27 -15.87
CA GLU A 893 8.75 12.98 -14.44
C GLU A 893 10.08 12.42 -13.91
N VAL A 894 10.96 11.97 -14.81
CA VAL A 894 12.31 11.51 -14.47
C VAL A 894 13.22 12.73 -14.41
N TYR A 895 13.72 13.05 -13.21
CA TYR A 895 14.68 14.13 -13.02
C TYR A 895 16.04 13.78 -13.63
N ARG A 896 16.47 12.53 -13.43
CA ARG A 896 17.77 12.03 -13.85
C ARG A 896 17.70 10.54 -14.15
N VAL A 897 18.53 10.07 -15.06
CA VAL A 897 18.69 8.64 -15.33
C VAL A 897 20.15 8.31 -15.58
N LYS A 898 20.61 7.19 -15.01
CA LYS A 898 21.93 6.62 -15.25
C LYS A 898 21.80 5.29 -15.96
N ALA A 899 22.47 5.14 -17.10
CA ALA A 899 22.53 3.89 -17.85
C ALA A 899 23.84 3.14 -17.56
N LEU A 900 23.71 1.92 -17.02
CA LEU A 900 24.80 1.00 -16.77
C LEU A 900 24.82 -0.07 -17.86
N ASN A 901 25.84 -0.06 -18.73
CA ASN A 901 26.03 -1.07 -19.77
C ASN A 901 26.67 -2.35 -19.22
N HIS A 902 26.42 -3.51 -19.83
CA HIS A 902 26.94 -4.80 -19.35
C HIS A 902 26.63 -5.10 -17.86
N TYR A 903 25.55 -4.49 -17.34
CA TYR A 903 25.21 -4.55 -15.93
C TYR A 903 23.92 -5.32 -15.75
N ARG A 904 23.99 -6.43 -15.02
CA ARG A 904 22.85 -7.27 -14.66
C ARG A 904 22.46 -6.96 -13.22
N PHE A 905 21.20 -6.56 -13.04
CA PHE A 905 20.58 -6.30 -11.75
C PHE A 905 19.18 -6.94 -11.72
N ASP A 906 19.17 -8.26 -11.56
CA ASP A 906 17.95 -9.07 -11.43
C ASP A 906 18.03 -9.92 -10.14
N THR A 907 17.82 -11.23 -10.22
CA THR A 907 18.12 -12.18 -9.13
C THR A 907 19.60 -12.20 -8.75
N MET A 908 20.49 -11.75 -9.65
CA MET A 908 21.93 -11.65 -9.42
C MET A 908 22.43 -10.25 -9.81
N ILE A 909 23.48 -9.80 -9.12
CA ILE A 909 24.15 -8.53 -9.40
C ILE A 909 25.51 -8.83 -10.03
N SER A 910 25.74 -8.34 -11.24
CA SER A 910 27.01 -8.51 -11.96
C SER A 910 27.27 -7.32 -12.88
N ASN A 911 28.46 -6.74 -12.78
CA ASN A 911 28.92 -5.60 -13.58
C ASN A 911 29.68 -6.00 -14.87
N VAL A 912 29.67 -7.29 -15.23
CA VAL A 912 30.39 -7.84 -16.40
C VAL A 912 29.49 -8.73 -17.27
N SER A 913 28.18 -8.51 -17.21
CA SER A 913 27.16 -9.30 -17.91
C SER A 913 26.82 -8.69 -19.27
N ALA A 914 27.49 -9.15 -20.33
CA ALA A 914 27.21 -8.72 -21.69
C ALA A 914 25.74 -8.94 -22.10
N GLY A 915 25.21 -8.02 -22.92
CA GLY A 915 23.81 -8.02 -23.34
C GLY A 915 22.81 -7.48 -22.31
N TYR A 916 23.24 -7.15 -21.10
CA TYR A 916 22.37 -6.48 -20.12
C TYR A 916 22.64 -4.97 -20.07
N VAL A 917 21.57 -4.19 -19.96
CA VAL A 917 21.62 -2.75 -19.70
C VAL A 917 20.69 -2.45 -18.54
N THR A 918 21.22 -1.88 -17.47
CA THR A 918 20.46 -1.49 -16.28
C THR A 918 20.31 0.02 -16.22
N LEU A 919 19.08 0.50 -16.06
CA LEU A 919 18.76 1.92 -15.91
C LEU A 919 18.34 2.20 -14.47
N ILE A 920 18.92 3.27 -13.94
CA ILE A 920 18.63 3.78 -12.60
C ILE A 920 17.99 5.17 -12.74
N PRO A 921 16.66 5.26 -12.85
CA PRO A 921 15.95 6.53 -12.89
C PRO A 921 15.73 7.11 -11.49
N VAL A 922 15.77 8.43 -11.40
CA VAL A 922 15.52 9.25 -10.22
C VAL A 922 14.31 10.14 -10.52
N ALA A 923 13.31 10.13 -9.65
CA ALA A 923 12.09 10.90 -9.85
C ALA A 923 12.31 12.40 -9.59
N LYS A 924 11.58 13.25 -10.31
CA LYS A 924 11.42 14.67 -9.98
C LYS A 924 10.44 14.80 -8.80
N SER A 925 10.79 15.57 -7.77
CA SER A 925 9.85 15.82 -6.67
C SER A 925 8.63 16.58 -7.17
N SER A 926 7.45 16.19 -6.67
CA SER A 926 6.20 16.92 -6.89
C SER A 926 6.13 18.09 -5.90
N VAL A 927 5.54 19.21 -6.29
CA VAL A 927 5.46 20.48 -5.50
C VAL A 927 4.51 20.37 -4.28
N SER A 928 4.30 19.17 -3.73
CA SER A 928 3.56 19.01 -2.48
C SER A 928 4.36 19.57 -1.30
N ASP A 929 3.69 20.20 -0.33
CA ASP A 929 4.29 20.84 0.87
C ASP A 929 5.25 19.94 1.69
N ASN A 930 5.25 18.63 1.45
CA ASN A 930 6.18 17.69 2.06
C ASN A 930 7.35 17.37 1.12
N ILE A 931 8.55 17.81 1.51
CA ILE A 931 9.80 17.51 0.81
C ILE A 931 10.07 16.00 0.90
N ASN A 932 10.03 15.31 -0.24
CA ASN A 932 10.38 13.89 -0.30
C ASN A 932 11.88 13.73 -0.61
N TRP A 933 12.68 13.47 0.43
CA TRP A 933 14.12 13.20 0.27
C TRP A 933 14.42 11.87 -0.43
N LYS A 934 13.41 11.04 -0.71
CA LYS A 934 13.52 9.75 -1.42
C LYS A 934 12.88 9.85 -2.83
N PRO A 935 13.67 10.15 -3.87
CA PRO A 935 13.16 10.36 -5.23
C PRO A 935 12.98 9.04 -5.99
N LEU A 936 12.16 8.15 -5.45
CA LEU A 936 11.87 6.88 -6.09
C LEU A 936 10.81 7.08 -7.17
N LEU A 937 11.11 6.59 -8.38
CA LEU A 937 10.14 6.57 -9.46
C LEU A 937 9.10 5.47 -9.18
N SER A 938 7.84 5.72 -9.55
CA SER A 938 6.78 4.73 -9.35
C SER A 938 7.05 3.45 -10.16
N LEU A 939 6.64 2.31 -9.61
CA LEU A 939 6.85 1.00 -10.22
C LEU A 939 6.28 0.92 -11.65
N ASN A 940 5.10 1.49 -11.86
CA ASN A 940 4.47 1.60 -13.19
C ASN A 940 5.38 2.34 -14.20
N LYS A 941 5.91 3.51 -13.83
CA LYS A 941 6.73 4.32 -14.75
C LYS A 941 8.02 3.60 -15.12
N MET A 942 8.61 2.84 -14.18
CA MET A 942 9.77 1.99 -14.49
C MET A 942 9.43 0.88 -15.49
N LEU A 943 8.24 0.28 -15.42
CA LEU A 943 7.77 -0.68 -16.43
C LEU A 943 7.55 -0.02 -17.79
N LEU A 944 6.91 1.14 -17.82
CA LEU A 944 6.68 1.89 -19.06
C LEU A 944 8.00 2.30 -19.72
N ILE A 945 9.01 2.68 -18.94
CA ILE A 945 10.38 2.93 -19.44
C ILE A 945 10.95 1.66 -20.07
N LYS A 946 10.86 0.52 -19.38
CA LYS A 946 11.35 -0.77 -19.88
C LYS A 946 10.66 -1.17 -21.20
N GLU A 947 9.34 -1.07 -21.26
CA GLU A 947 8.56 -1.39 -22.46
C GLU A 947 8.83 -0.43 -23.62
N HIS A 948 8.97 0.86 -23.34
CA HIS A 948 9.30 1.86 -24.35
C HIS A 948 10.66 1.58 -24.98
N LEU A 949 11.68 1.34 -24.15
CA LEU A 949 13.03 1.06 -24.63
C LEU A 949 13.13 -0.28 -25.36
N ALA A 950 12.39 -1.30 -24.93
CA ALA A 950 12.36 -2.60 -25.60
C ALA A 950 11.91 -2.50 -27.08
N LYS A 951 11.09 -1.49 -27.44
CA LYS A 951 10.64 -1.25 -28.82
C LYS A 951 11.72 -0.65 -29.73
N ILE A 952 12.75 0.00 -29.17
CA ILE A 952 13.74 0.78 -29.92
C ILE A 952 15.19 0.31 -29.72
N ALA A 953 15.42 -0.54 -28.73
CA ALA A 953 16.69 -1.22 -28.49
C ALA A 953 16.82 -2.47 -29.40
N SER A 954 18.03 -3.02 -29.48
CA SER A 954 18.25 -4.30 -30.16
C SER A 954 17.53 -5.44 -29.43
N PRO A 955 16.89 -6.39 -30.13
CA PRO A 955 16.21 -7.53 -29.51
C PRO A 955 17.13 -8.47 -28.72
N HIS A 956 18.46 -8.32 -28.86
CA HIS A 956 19.44 -9.07 -28.09
C HIS A 956 19.73 -8.46 -26.71
N VAL A 957 19.28 -7.23 -26.45
CA VAL A 957 19.54 -6.51 -25.20
C VAL A 957 18.45 -6.84 -24.18
N ARG A 958 18.87 -7.16 -22.95
CA ARG A 958 17.99 -7.36 -21.79
C ARG A 958 18.04 -6.10 -20.93
N ILE A 959 16.91 -5.39 -20.89
CA ILE A 959 16.80 -4.11 -20.20
C ILE A 959 16.24 -4.34 -18.80
N ASN A 960 16.95 -3.83 -17.80
CA ASN A 960 16.49 -3.76 -16.42
C ASN A 960 16.29 -2.30 -16.04
N VAL A 961 15.20 -1.97 -15.35
CA VAL A 961 14.96 -0.64 -14.78
C VAL A 961 14.75 -0.85 -13.29
N LYS A 962 15.61 -0.23 -12.47
CA LYS A 962 15.67 -0.47 -11.03
C LYS A 962 15.82 0.84 -10.28
N ALA A 963 15.14 0.93 -9.13
CA ALA A 963 15.28 2.08 -8.24
C ALA A 963 16.71 2.18 -7.67
N PRO A 964 17.19 3.42 -7.38
CA PRO A 964 18.50 3.64 -6.79
C PRO A 964 18.58 3.10 -5.35
N LYS A 965 19.75 2.59 -4.96
CA LYS A 965 20.01 2.22 -3.57
C LYS A 965 20.35 3.47 -2.77
N GLN A 966 19.73 3.65 -1.61
CA GLN A 966 19.90 4.86 -0.81
C GLN A 966 21.00 4.69 0.25
N GLU A 967 21.81 5.73 0.44
CA GLU A 967 22.83 5.82 1.49
C GLU A 967 22.69 7.16 2.23
N LYS A 968 22.55 7.14 3.55
CA LYS A 968 22.40 8.36 4.35
C LYS A 968 23.75 9.03 4.60
N VAL A 969 23.79 10.35 4.45
CA VAL A 969 24.97 11.18 4.73
C VAL A 969 24.65 12.13 5.87
N GLU A 970 25.46 12.08 6.93
CA GLU A 970 25.38 12.99 8.07
C GLU A 970 26.64 13.86 8.13
N VAL A 971 26.44 15.17 8.06
CA VAL A 971 27.49 16.18 8.27
C VAL A 971 27.46 16.65 9.73
N ILE A 972 28.63 16.68 10.37
CA ILE A 972 28.84 17.05 11.77
C ILE A 972 29.93 18.12 11.82
N PHE A 973 29.65 19.29 12.39
CA PHE A 973 30.65 20.35 12.55
C PHE A 973 30.22 21.38 13.59
N LYS A 974 31.15 22.24 13.96
CA LYS A 974 30.86 23.43 14.77
C LYS A 974 31.13 24.70 13.95
N VAL A 975 30.30 25.73 14.13
CA VAL A 975 30.32 26.93 13.30
C VAL A 975 30.31 28.20 14.15
N LYS A 976 31.09 29.20 13.72
CA LYS A 976 31.02 30.56 14.23
C LYS A 976 30.26 31.43 13.23
N PHE A 977 29.36 32.26 13.73
CA PHE A 977 28.59 33.20 12.92
C PHE A 977 29.08 34.64 13.12
N HIS A 978 28.89 35.50 12.12
CA HIS A 978 29.17 36.93 12.25
C HIS A 978 28.24 37.59 13.29
N LEU A 979 28.81 38.43 14.16
CA LEU A 979 28.08 39.11 15.23
C LEU A 979 27.30 40.31 14.67
N GLN A 980 25.97 40.24 14.73
CA GLN A 980 25.04 41.33 14.41
C GLN A 980 23.97 41.46 15.51
N GLU A 981 23.45 42.67 15.75
CA GLU A 981 22.36 42.89 16.72
C GLU A 981 21.08 42.16 16.28
N GLY A 982 20.48 41.36 17.17
CA GLY A 982 19.27 40.57 16.86
C GLY A 982 19.52 39.18 16.25
N MET A 983 20.78 38.73 16.17
CA MET A 983 21.15 37.42 15.63
C MET A 983 20.44 36.25 16.34
N ASN A 984 19.83 35.35 15.57
CA ASN A 984 19.24 34.10 16.05
C ASN A 984 20.05 32.90 15.50
N SER A 985 20.98 32.39 16.31
CA SER A 985 21.82 31.23 15.94
C SER A 985 21.00 29.98 15.59
N GLY A 986 19.84 29.78 16.22
CA GLY A 986 18.95 28.67 15.90
C GLY A 986 18.37 28.74 14.49
N LEU A 987 18.06 29.96 14.02
CA LEU A 987 17.60 30.19 12.66
C LEU A 987 18.71 29.92 11.64
N TYR A 988 19.92 30.44 11.84
CA TYR A 988 21.06 30.18 10.94
C TYR A 988 21.47 28.70 10.90
N ILE A 989 21.37 27.98 12.02
CA ILE A 989 21.55 26.52 12.01
C ILE A 989 20.48 25.84 11.15
N THR A 990 19.23 26.29 11.23
CA THR A 990 18.13 25.74 10.42
C THR A 990 18.34 26.03 8.93
N GLU A 991 18.75 27.24 8.58
CA GLU A 991 19.11 27.62 7.21
C GLU A 991 20.30 26.81 6.70
N LEU A 992 21.37 26.63 7.49
CA LEU A 992 22.51 25.77 7.10
C LEU A 992 22.09 24.32 6.85
N LYS A 993 21.23 23.75 7.71
CA LYS A 993 20.67 22.42 7.49
C LYS A 993 19.92 22.37 6.16
N GLN A 994 19.11 23.39 5.86
CA GLN A 994 18.39 23.46 4.60
C GLN A 994 19.33 23.60 3.39
N THR A 995 20.40 24.41 3.48
CA THR A 995 21.41 24.56 2.42
C THR A 995 22.15 23.24 2.15
N ILE A 996 22.58 22.54 3.20
CA ILE A 996 23.21 21.21 3.07
C ILE A 996 22.23 20.19 2.49
N ASN A 997 20.99 20.16 2.97
CA ASN A 997 19.95 19.27 2.45
C ASN A 997 19.66 19.55 0.97
N THR A 998 19.60 20.82 0.58
CA THR A 998 19.39 21.25 -0.82
C THR A 998 20.56 20.77 -1.69
N TYR A 999 21.79 20.88 -1.20
CA TYR A 999 22.97 20.40 -1.90
C TYR A 999 23.01 18.86 -2.06
N LEU A 1000 22.64 18.12 -1.02
CA LEU A 1000 22.61 16.66 -1.07
C LEU A 1000 21.38 16.10 -1.82
N SER A 1001 20.31 16.88 -1.99
CA SER A 1001 19.06 16.44 -2.62
C SER A 1001 18.47 17.45 -3.61
N PRO A 1002 19.17 17.75 -4.72
CA PRO A 1002 18.72 18.76 -5.70
C PRO A 1002 17.43 18.38 -6.43
N TRP A 1003 17.05 17.09 -6.46
CA TRP A 1003 15.75 16.67 -7.01
C TRP A 1003 14.55 17.12 -6.16
N ALA A 1004 14.78 17.48 -4.89
CA ALA A 1004 13.74 17.81 -3.92
C ALA A 1004 13.43 19.32 -3.90
N TYR A 1005 14.38 20.15 -4.33
CA TYR A 1005 14.28 21.61 -4.40
C TYR A 1005 14.71 21.99 -5.80
N GLU A 1006 13.83 22.54 -6.64
CA GLU A 1006 14.04 22.84 -8.07
C GLU A 1006 15.23 23.77 -8.36
N THR A 1007 16.44 23.32 -8.03
CA THR A 1007 17.69 24.07 -8.05
C THR A 1007 18.53 23.55 -9.19
N SER A 1008 18.98 24.48 -10.03
CA SER A 1008 19.42 24.22 -11.39
C SER A 1008 20.87 23.77 -11.55
N GLU A 1009 21.68 23.70 -10.48
CA GLU A 1009 23.14 23.73 -10.63
C GLU A 1009 23.94 22.72 -9.79
N ILE A 1010 23.32 21.65 -9.27
CA ILE A 1010 24.05 20.72 -8.40
C ILE A 1010 24.23 19.36 -9.07
N ASN A 1011 25.43 19.18 -9.60
CA ASN A 1011 25.87 17.98 -10.30
C ASN A 1011 26.19 16.86 -9.30
N PHE A 1012 25.16 16.08 -8.94
CA PHE A 1012 25.26 15.05 -7.91
C PHE A 1012 26.00 13.78 -8.39
N ALA A 1013 26.64 13.06 -7.48
CA ALA A 1013 27.32 11.77 -7.67
C ALA A 1013 28.63 11.74 -8.47
N ASN A 1014 29.43 12.80 -8.38
CA ASN A 1014 30.86 12.55 -8.15
C ASN A 1014 31.05 12.20 -6.69
N GLU A 1015 32.23 11.68 -6.37
CA GLU A 1015 32.69 11.73 -4.98
C GLU A 1015 32.50 13.16 -4.47
N ILE A 1016 31.77 13.34 -3.38
CA ILE A 1016 31.54 14.67 -2.82
C ILE A 1016 32.78 14.97 -1.98
N GLU A 1017 33.66 15.81 -2.53
CA GLU A 1017 34.83 16.29 -1.81
C GLU A 1017 34.38 17.11 -0.59
N PHE A 1018 35.02 16.88 0.56
CA PHE A 1018 34.68 17.61 1.78
C PHE A 1018 34.94 19.11 1.62
N SER A 1019 35.93 19.50 0.81
CA SER A 1019 36.22 20.90 0.49
C SER A 1019 35.05 21.61 -0.18
N SER A 1020 34.28 20.94 -1.04
CA SER A 1020 33.11 21.53 -1.70
C SER A 1020 31.96 21.80 -0.72
N LEU A 1021 31.73 20.87 0.22
CA LEU A 1021 30.75 21.06 1.30
C LEU A 1021 31.19 22.19 2.25
N ILE A 1022 32.48 22.22 2.60
CA ILE A 1022 33.07 23.28 3.43
C ILE A 1022 32.89 24.64 2.73
N GLN A 1023 33.25 24.75 1.46
CA GLN A 1023 33.12 25.98 0.68
C GLN A 1023 31.66 26.44 0.56
N LEU A 1024 30.72 25.51 0.39
CA LEU A 1024 29.29 25.82 0.35
C LEU A 1024 28.79 26.42 1.69
N ILE A 1025 29.30 25.92 2.82
CA ILE A 1025 28.96 26.43 4.16
C ILE A 1025 29.65 27.77 4.41
N ASP A 1026 30.93 27.90 4.04
CA ASP A 1026 31.76 29.10 4.27
C ASP A 1026 31.30 30.30 3.42
N ASN A 1027 30.78 30.05 2.22
CA ASN A 1027 30.24 31.08 1.33
C ASN A 1027 28.90 31.69 1.83
N GLN A 1028 28.29 31.17 2.90
CA GLN A 1028 27.06 31.74 3.44
C GLN A 1028 27.38 33.07 4.16
N SER A 1029 26.64 34.14 3.85
CA SER A 1029 26.94 35.51 4.30
C SER A 1029 26.96 35.71 5.82
N TYR A 1030 26.43 34.76 6.59
CA TYR A 1030 26.34 34.80 8.04
C TYR A 1030 27.37 33.90 8.74
N VAL A 1031 28.17 33.11 8.00
CA VAL A 1031 29.21 32.21 8.53
C VAL A 1031 30.56 32.92 8.56
N ASP A 1032 31.27 32.81 9.68
CA ASP A 1032 32.63 33.36 9.87
C ASP A 1032 33.70 32.29 9.65
N TYR A 1033 33.59 31.16 10.36
CA TYR A 1033 34.44 29.98 10.15
C TYR A 1033 33.82 28.71 10.75
N LEU A 1034 34.36 27.55 10.40
CA LEU A 1034 33.93 26.23 10.87
C LEU A 1034 35.10 25.41 11.43
N ILE A 1035 34.82 24.56 12.42
CA ILE A 1035 35.78 23.64 13.05
C ILE A 1035 35.17 22.24 13.24
N ASP A 1036 36.02 21.24 13.46
CA ASP A 1036 35.65 19.84 13.72
C ASP A 1036 34.74 19.20 12.64
N PHE A 1037 34.94 19.56 11.36
CA PHE A 1037 34.14 19.03 10.25
C PHE A 1037 34.35 17.52 10.05
N LYS A 1038 33.26 16.76 10.10
CA LYS A 1038 33.23 15.30 9.92
C LYS A 1038 32.01 14.92 9.10
N VAL A 1039 32.14 13.85 8.32
CA VAL A 1039 31.04 13.26 7.56
C VAL A 1039 30.95 11.78 7.88
N SER A 1040 29.75 11.32 8.17
CA SER A 1040 29.41 9.92 8.43
C SER A 1040 28.46 9.41 7.34
N GLN A 1041 28.79 8.27 6.74
CA GLN A 1041 27.98 7.62 5.70
C GLN A 1041 27.37 6.32 6.25
N TYR A 1042 26.08 6.12 6.01
CA TYR A 1042 25.29 5.00 6.51
C TYR A 1042 24.63 4.23 5.36
N ILE A 1043 24.76 2.91 5.38
CA ILE A 1043 24.07 2.02 4.44
C ILE A 1043 22.69 1.72 4.98
N LEU A 1044 21.69 1.81 4.11
CA LEU A 1044 20.32 1.42 4.43
C LEU A 1044 20.03 -0.01 3.96
N ASP A 1045 19.27 -0.76 4.76
CA ASP A 1045 18.67 -2.02 4.32
C ASP A 1045 17.37 -1.82 3.53
N ALA A 1046 16.72 -2.92 3.15
CA ALA A 1046 15.45 -2.91 2.42
C ALA A 1046 14.29 -2.26 3.21
N ASN A 1047 14.39 -2.19 4.54
CA ASN A 1047 13.42 -1.54 5.41
C ASN A 1047 13.77 -0.06 5.67
N ASN A 1048 14.86 0.44 5.09
CA ASN A 1048 15.45 1.76 5.33
C ASN A 1048 16.03 1.96 6.74
N GLU A 1049 16.40 0.89 7.41
CA GLU A 1049 17.13 0.95 8.67
C GLU A 1049 18.64 1.03 8.41
N VAL A 1050 19.36 1.73 9.28
CA VAL A 1050 20.81 1.86 9.18
C VAL A 1050 21.45 0.52 9.55
N VAL A 1051 22.21 -0.06 8.62
CA VAL A 1051 22.91 -1.33 8.84
C VAL A 1051 24.41 -1.11 8.82
N GLY A 1052 25.06 -1.52 9.91
CA GLY A 1052 26.52 -1.44 10.08
C GLY A 1052 26.99 -0.16 10.78
N SER A 1053 28.32 0.00 10.87
CA SER A 1053 28.97 1.19 11.42
C SER A 1053 29.07 2.31 10.38
N ALA A 1054 29.04 3.56 10.83
CA ALA A 1054 29.31 4.72 9.98
C ALA A 1054 30.66 4.57 9.26
N ILE A 1055 30.66 4.72 7.93
CA ILE A 1055 31.89 4.81 7.15
C ILE A 1055 32.36 6.27 7.25
N GLN A 1056 33.55 6.47 7.79
CA GLN A 1056 34.24 7.76 7.80
C GLN A 1056 35.35 7.74 6.77
N ASN A 1057 35.25 8.61 5.78
CA ASN A 1057 36.31 8.83 4.79
C ASN A 1057 37.14 10.06 5.18
N LEU A 1058 38.41 10.11 4.77
CA LEU A 1058 39.35 11.15 5.18
C LEU A 1058 39.18 12.47 4.42
N ASN A 1059 38.69 12.44 3.17
CA ASN A 1059 38.61 13.62 2.31
C ASN A 1059 37.36 13.72 1.43
N LYS A 1060 36.62 12.62 1.19
CA LYS A 1060 35.51 12.59 0.23
C LYS A 1060 34.42 11.56 0.56
N ILE A 1061 33.20 11.79 0.11
CA ILE A 1061 32.09 10.82 0.18
C ILE A 1061 32.07 10.02 -1.13
N SER A 1062 32.14 8.69 -1.07
CA SER A 1062 32.19 7.84 -2.28
C SER A 1062 31.08 6.79 -2.27
N PRO A 1063 30.41 6.55 -3.42
CA PRO A 1063 29.30 5.60 -3.48
C PRO A 1063 29.84 4.18 -3.33
N GLN A 1064 29.15 3.34 -2.54
CA GLN A 1064 29.55 1.94 -2.36
C GLN A 1064 29.17 1.06 -3.56
N THR A 1065 28.21 1.50 -4.37
CA THR A 1065 27.75 0.79 -5.57
C THR A 1065 27.50 1.75 -6.74
N ASP A 1066 27.53 1.24 -7.97
CA ASP A 1066 27.34 2.02 -9.19
C ASP A 1066 25.93 2.64 -9.34
N TYR A 1067 24.98 2.20 -8.50
CA TYR A 1067 23.57 2.57 -8.50
C TYR A 1067 23.12 3.19 -7.16
N THR A 1068 24.07 3.68 -6.36
CA THR A 1068 23.82 4.39 -5.10
C THR A 1068 23.34 5.83 -5.36
N LEU A 1069 22.43 6.31 -4.50
CA LEU A 1069 22.01 7.69 -4.34
C LEU A 1069 22.22 8.11 -2.89
N PHE A 1070 23.01 9.15 -2.62
CA PHE A 1070 23.10 9.70 -1.26
C PHE A 1070 21.83 10.47 -0.91
N ILE A 1071 21.40 10.39 0.34
CA ILE A 1071 20.29 11.18 0.87
C ILE A 1071 20.75 11.87 2.17
N PRO A 1072 20.27 13.08 2.48
CA PRO A 1072 20.59 13.72 3.74
C PRO A 1072 20.08 12.90 4.93
N ASN A 1073 20.75 13.04 6.07
CA ASN A 1073 20.25 12.53 7.34
C ASN A 1073 19.43 13.62 8.03
N ASP A 1074 18.29 13.23 8.60
CA ASP A 1074 17.34 14.13 9.28
C ASP A 1074 17.98 14.83 10.51
N SER A 1075 19.12 14.31 10.98
CA SER A 1075 19.80 14.68 12.22
C SER A 1075 21.22 15.26 12.02
N HIS A 1076 21.42 16.22 11.11
CA HIS A 1076 22.70 16.93 11.04
C HIS A 1076 23.07 17.59 12.39
N GLN A 1077 24.28 17.30 12.90
CA GLN A 1077 24.79 17.85 14.16
C GLN A 1077 25.62 19.11 13.89
N ILE A 1078 24.99 20.27 14.04
CA ILE A 1078 25.61 21.58 13.86
C ILE A 1078 25.56 22.30 15.20
N LEU A 1079 26.71 22.67 15.75
CA LEU A 1079 26.83 23.38 17.02
C LEU A 1079 27.40 24.79 16.80
N ALA A 1080 26.74 25.81 17.35
CA ALA A 1080 27.27 27.18 17.37
C ALA A 1080 28.35 27.33 18.46
N ILE A 1081 29.40 28.11 18.19
CA ILE A 1081 30.51 28.40 19.12
C ILE A 1081 30.48 29.86 19.57
#